data_AF-A0A3D9JNC2-F1
#
_entry.id   AF-A0A3D9JNC2-F1
#
_cell.length_a   1.000
_cell.length_b   1.000
_cell.length_c   1.000
_cell.angle_alpha   90.00
_cell.angle_beta   90.00
_cell.angle_gamma   90.00
#
_symmetry.space_group_name_H-M   'P 1'
#
loop_
_entity.id
_entity.type
_entity.pdbx_description
1 polymer ?
#
loop_
_entity_poly.entity_id
_entity_poly.type
_entity_poly.pdbx_seq_one_letter_code
_entity_poly.pdbx_strand_id
1 'polypeptide(L)'
;MAERRRFWSYLRVQVILLMIVVLMLPLGGVGWFYYKTLSSDLGEIERAHALEVSASAHRLFVQLGEQLSGSVITNAKWKDYVDAINGEDLGWIEENINVSPDIVPNVSFVATFDYEGKVLSQAGDIPEFTGQLADRSIVEKVKAIPDAYGMIQTSEGLAVIAVSQITDEQGVAKSPAALLFGRLLDDEAVKGIGAILNAGISVRSSTDQRLSSLPDAERDRAEAALPGVDEQPRFATTESEGKRNSVVVSGYPGMSGEAIAELSVIVPAEASGTVHKEMVRMSLIVAVLAGLLIALIAYLLRWRMILPLVAFEAFLKEVSSGRLSVSVSDKTRRREDEIGSIGRSLQEMAEHLKTLAAGIRSTASATSSAVGQLTGEAEGAAEGANRIAQAMREVAAGADSQMQGMKRGADVALEIVAGMGTIGERSSAVAAVAEEASRQAAEGSDTVVDAVEQMDKISATVESSVRDARELHSKSERIERMAEAISAIAYRTNLLALNANIEASRAGEHGRGFAVVAGEVRKLAQQADQTASEITAIIAEVQGGILSVVRHIEAGQTEVSSGAVKVREADQTFRGIAVGIRGMEDELQGIAAAGQQIGAQLEELSALIEQTEAISASSAERAQDVADIAESQMNSVRKVADETNALASRIRELEQAVNRFR
;
A
#
# COMPACT_ATOMS: atom_id res chain seq x y z
N MET A 1 10.24 1.08 -37.25
CA MET A 1 11.52 0.38 -37.53
C MET A 1 12.63 1.31 -38.03
N ALA A 2 12.33 2.38 -38.78
CA ALA A 2 13.34 3.32 -39.29
C ALA A 2 14.05 4.13 -38.19
N GLU A 3 13.34 4.62 -37.17
CA GLU A 3 13.94 5.35 -36.04
C GLU A 3 14.83 4.47 -35.16
N ARG A 4 14.47 3.19 -35.00
CA ARG A 4 15.23 2.20 -34.23
C ARG A 4 16.60 1.90 -34.86
N ARG A 5 16.71 1.92 -36.19
CA ARG A 5 18.01 1.81 -36.88
C ARG A 5 18.84 3.09 -36.69
N ARG A 6 18.21 4.27 -36.67
CA ARG A 6 18.89 5.56 -36.49
C ARG A 6 19.47 5.72 -35.09
N PHE A 7 18.75 5.38 -34.02
CA PHE A 7 19.26 5.53 -32.65
C PHE A 7 20.49 4.65 -32.38
N TRP A 8 20.42 3.37 -32.73
CA TRP A 8 21.56 2.46 -32.56
C TRP A 8 22.73 2.77 -33.50
N SER A 9 22.50 3.35 -34.69
CA SER A 9 23.61 3.88 -35.50
C SER A 9 24.24 5.11 -34.86
N TYR A 10 23.42 6.00 -34.26
CA TYR A 10 23.89 7.22 -33.63
C TYR A 10 24.76 6.95 -32.39
N LEU A 11 24.30 6.04 -31.51
CA LEU A 11 25.06 5.63 -30.32
C LEU A 11 26.38 4.92 -30.71
N ARG A 12 26.37 4.10 -31.78
CA ARG A 12 27.59 3.48 -32.32
C ARG A 12 28.58 4.53 -32.83
N VAL A 13 28.10 5.54 -33.54
CA VAL A 13 28.94 6.62 -34.06
C VAL A 13 29.53 7.43 -32.91
N GLN A 14 28.74 7.79 -31.90
CA GLN A 14 29.23 8.57 -30.74
C GLN A 14 30.30 7.83 -29.93
N VAL A 15 30.10 6.54 -29.64
CA VAL A 15 31.09 5.75 -28.88
C VAL A 15 32.39 5.58 -29.66
N ILE A 16 32.31 5.32 -30.97
CA ILE A 16 33.50 5.21 -31.83
C ILE A 16 34.23 6.56 -31.92
N LEU A 17 33.49 7.66 -32.07
CA LEU A 17 34.05 9.00 -32.18
C LEU A 17 34.73 9.44 -30.88
N LEU A 18 34.13 9.17 -29.72
CA LEU A 18 34.73 9.42 -28.42
C LEU A 18 36.04 8.62 -28.24
N MET A 19 36.06 7.36 -28.66
CA MET A 19 37.24 6.50 -28.54
C MET A 19 38.38 6.96 -29.45
N ILE A 20 38.07 7.41 -30.68
CA ILE A 20 39.05 8.00 -31.60
C ILE A 20 39.64 9.27 -31.00
N VAL A 21 38.81 10.16 -30.44
CA VAL A 21 39.25 11.43 -29.83
C VAL A 21 40.17 11.18 -28.63
N VAL A 22 39.85 10.22 -27.76
CA VAL A 22 40.64 9.93 -26.55
C VAL A 22 41.98 9.25 -26.87
N LEU A 23 42.06 8.45 -27.94
CA LEU A 23 43.28 7.71 -28.29
C LEU A 23 44.20 8.42 -29.31
N MET A 24 43.69 9.17 -30.29
CA MET A 24 44.52 9.74 -31.37
C MET A 24 45.13 11.11 -31.03
N LEU A 25 44.43 11.95 -30.26
CA LEU A 25 44.90 13.31 -29.92
C LEU A 25 46.23 13.33 -29.14
N PRO A 26 46.43 12.49 -28.10
CA PRO A 26 47.68 12.46 -27.34
C PRO A 26 48.88 12.02 -28.19
N LEU A 27 48.66 11.03 -29.07
CA LEU A 27 49.70 10.47 -29.94
C LEU A 27 50.17 11.46 -31.02
N GLY A 28 49.25 12.22 -31.62
CA GLY A 28 49.61 13.27 -32.58
C GLY A 28 50.38 14.43 -31.95
N GLY A 29 50.01 14.83 -30.72
CA GLY A 29 50.67 15.93 -30.00
C GLY A 29 52.13 15.61 -29.61
N VAL A 30 52.39 14.38 -29.14
CA VAL A 30 53.75 13.95 -28.75
C VAL A 30 54.69 13.89 -29.95
N GLY A 31 54.21 13.43 -31.11
CA GLY A 31 55.01 13.34 -32.33
C GLY A 31 55.47 14.69 -32.88
N TRP A 32 54.59 15.70 -32.85
CA TRP A 32 54.91 17.05 -33.33
C TRP A 32 55.93 17.77 -32.44
N PHE A 33 55.83 17.62 -31.12
CA PHE A 33 56.76 18.22 -30.16
C PHE A 33 58.19 17.70 -30.35
N TYR A 34 58.36 16.38 -30.49
CA TYR A 34 59.68 15.76 -30.66
C TYR A 34 60.40 16.19 -31.94
N TYR A 35 59.67 16.32 -33.04
CA TYR A 35 60.24 16.73 -34.33
C TYR A 35 60.77 18.18 -34.28
N LYS A 36 60.04 19.09 -33.63
CA LYS A 36 60.41 20.50 -33.55
C LYS A 36 61.66 20.75 -32.69
N THR A 37 61.77 20.07 -31.56
CA THR A 37 62.91 20.27 -30.64
C THR A 37 64.23 19.80 -31.25
N LEU A 38 64.24 18.60 -31.86
CA LEU A 38 65.46 18.00 -32.39
C LEU A 38 66.02 18.72 -33.65
N SER A 39 65.15 19.38 -34.41
CA SER A 39 65.53 20.20 -35.56
C SER A 39 66.27 21.48 -35.17
N SER A 40 66.01 22.02 -33.97
CA SER A 40 66.65 23.26 -33.50
C SER A 40 68.09 22.99 -33.04
N ASP A 41 68.30 21.89 -32.31
CA ASP A 41 69.61 21.55 -31.73
C ASP A 41 70.68 21.27 -32.79
N LEU A 42 70.29 20.71 -33.94
CA LEU A 42 71.24 20.46 -35.04
C LEU A 42 71.80 21.74 -35.68
N GLY A 43 71.01 22.82 -35.75
CA GLY A 43 71.43 24.07 -36.40
C GLY A 43 72.48 24.86 -35.61
N GLU A 44 72.45 24.79 -34.28
CA GLU A 44 73.47 25.45 -33.45
C GLU A 44 74.84 24.76 -33.53
N ILE A 45 74.85 23.43 -33.64
CA ILE A 45 76.08 22.63 -33.73
C ILE A 45 76.85 22.96 -35.01
N GLU A 46 76.16 23.11 -36.15
CA GLU A 46 76.78 23.44 -37.45
C GLU A 46 77.48 24.81 -37.44
N ARG A 47 76.93 25.80 -36.72
CA ARG A 47 77.52 27.14 -36.61
C ARG A 47 78.80 27.15 -35.79
N ALA A 48 78.82 26.44 -34.66
CA ALA A 48 79.97 26.38 -33.78
C ALA A 48 81.19 25.75 -34.49
N HIS A 49 80.96 24.68 -35.26
CA HIS A 49 82.02 23.96 -35.97
C HIS A 49 82.71 24.83 -37.05
N ALA A 50 81.95 25.56 -37.86
CA ALA A 50 82.52 26.36 -38.95
C ALA A 50 83.42 27.52 -38.46
N LEU A 51 83.04 28.16 -37.34
CA LEU A 51 83.85 29.23 -36.73
C LEU A 51 85.19 28.70 -36.20
N GLU A 52 85.21 27.49 -35.64
CA GLU A 52 86.43 26.84 -35.13
C GLU A 52 87.41 26.49 -36.27
N VAL A 53 86.90 26.03 -37.41
CA VAL A 53 87.71 25.75 -38.59
C VAL A 53 88.31 27.04 -39.16
N SER A 54 87.56 28.14 -39.20
CA SER A 54 88.08 29.45 -39.63
C SER A 54 89.23 29.96 -38.76
N ALA A 55 89.09 29.89 -37.44
CA ALA A 55 90.17 30.29 -36.51
C ALA A 55 91.43 29.41 -36.65
N SER A 56 91.24 28.15 -37.07
CA SER A 56 92.36 27.24 -37.32
C SER A 56 93.10 27.56 -38.63
N ALA A 57 92.40 28.10 -39.65
CA ALA A 57 93.02 28.58 -40.89
C ALA A 57 93.95 29.78 -40.64
N HIS A 58 93.53 30.77 -39.84
CA HIS A 58 94.40 31.89 -39.44
C HIS A 58 95.72 31.42 -38.84
N ARG A 59 95.67 30.45 -37.92
CA ARG A 59 96.88 29.91 -37.23
C ARG A 59 97.84 29.23 -38.20
N LEU A 60 97.33 28.50 -39.19
CA LEU A 60 98.17 27.83 -40.18
C LEU A 60 98.90 28.82 -41.09
N PHE A 61 98.29 29.94 -41.46
CA PHE A 61 98.99 31.01 -42.19
C PHE A 61 100.11 31.66 -41.35
N VAL A 62 99.89 31.86 -40.05
CA VAL A 62 100.93 32.39 -39.13
C VAL A 62 102.13 31.43 -39.07
N GLN A 63 101.86 30.12 -39.03
CA GLN A 63 102.90 29.08 -38.97
C GLN A 63 103.84 29.09 -40.19
N LEU A 64 103.38 29.55 -41.37
CA LEU A 64 104.26 29.72 -42.54
C LEU A 64 105.35 30.76 -42.27
N GLY A 65 105.03 31.85 -41.57
CA GLY A 65 106.00 32.89 -41.20
C GLY A 65 106.99 32.42 -40.15
N GLU A 66 106.53 31.63 -39.19
CA GLU A 66 107.39 31.01 -38.19
C GLU A 66 108.42 30.06 -38.82
N GLN A 67 108.02 29.26 -39.82
CA GLN A 67 108.93 28.40 -40.57
C GLN A 67 110.00 29.20 -41.32
N LEU A 68 109.61 30.29 -41.99
CA LEU A 68 110.54 31.21 -42.65
C LEU A 68 111.51 31.85 -41.66
N SER A 69 111.04 32.24 -40.48
CA SER A 69 111.86 32.83 -39.43
C SER A 69 113.00 31.91 -38.99
N GLY A 70 112.76 30.60 -38.90
CA GLY A 70 113.83 29.63 -38.60
C GLY A 70 114.98 29.68 -39.61
N SER A 71 114.65 29.79 -40.90
CA SER A 71 115.65 29.90 -41.97
C SER A 71 116.40 31.22 -41.94
N VAL A 72 115.71 32.34 -41.69
CA VAL A 72 116.34 33.68 -41.61
C VAL A 72 117.31 33.75 -40.44
N ILE A 73 116.91 33.32 -39.24
CA ILE A 73 117.74 33.36 -38.04
C ILE A 73 119.03 32.56 -38.22
N THR A 74 118.94 31.40 -38.88
CA THR A 74 120.11 30.53 -39.11
C THR A 74 121.16 31.22 -39.96
N ASN A 75 120.76 32.06 -40.91
CA ASN A 75 121.67 32.80 -41.79
C ASN A 75 122.12 34.15 -41.19
N ALA A 76 121.22 34.85 -40.48
CA ALA A 76 121.53 36.15 -39.88
C ALA A 76 122.57 36.08 -38.74
N LYS A 77 122.82 34.88 -38.18
CA LYS A 77 123.71 34.68 -37.03
C LYS A 77 125.16 34.31 -37.37
N TRP A 78 125.53 34.32 -38.65
CA TRP A 78 126.88 33.97 -39.07
C TRP A 78 127.86 35.09 -38.73
N LYS A 79 128.93 34.77 -37.99
CA LYS A 79 129.96 35.75 -37.65
C LYS A 79 130.58 36.38 -38.90
N ASP A 80 130.83 35.57 -39.93
CA ASP A 80 131.36 36.04 -41.21
C ASP A 80 130.42 37.06 -41.88
N TYR A 81 129.12 36.95 -41.62
CA TYR A 81 128.14 37.90 -42.15
C TYR A 81 128.21 39.26 -41.43
N VAL A 82 128.37 39.24 -40.11
CA VAL A 82 128.61 40.47 -39.35
C VAL A 82 129.91 41.15 -39.81
N ASP A 83 130.96 40.37 -40.00
CA ASP A 83 132.26 40.87 -40.44
C ASP A 83 132.19 41.42 -41.88
N ALA A 84 131.43 40.78 -42.77
CA ALA A 84 131.17 41.26 -44.14
C ALA A 84 130.40 42.59 -44.16
N ILE A 85 129.34 42.75 -43.33
CA ILE A 85 128.62 44.02 -43.27
C ILE A 85 129.50 45.14 -42.72
N ASN A 86 130.23 44.88 -41.63
CA ASN A 86 131.09 45.88 -41.01
C ASN A 86 132.31 46.23 -41.88
N GLY A 87 132.76 45.30 -42.72
CA GLY A 87 133.84 45.49 -43.70
C GLY A 87 133.37 46.05 -45.05
N GLU A 88 132.07 46.32 -45.22
CA GLU A 88 131.45 46.72 -46.49
C GLU A 88 131.71 45.74 -47.66
N ASP A 89 131.88 44.44 -47.36
CA ASP A 89 132.09 43.39 -48.37
C ASP A 89 130.75 42.89 -48.92
N LEU A 90 130.20 43.65 -49.87
CA LEU A 90 128.95 43.30 -50.55
C LEU A 90 129.08 42.03 -51.39
N GLY A 91 130.28 41.71 -51.90
CA GLY A 91 130.52 40.50 -52.69
C GLY A 91 130.29 39.23 -51.88
N TRP A 92 130.68 39.23 -50.61
CA TRP A 92 130.42 38.10 -49.71
C TRP A 92 128.91 37.85 -49.51
N ILE A 93 128.10 38.91 -49.40
CA ILE A 93 126.64 38.80 -49.23
C ILE A 93 126.00 38.22 -50.50
N GLU A 94 126.46 38.67 -51.68
CA GLU A 94 126.00 38.16 -52.97
C GLU A 94 126.31 36.68 -53.15
N GLU A 95 127.51 36.22 -52.76
CA GLU A 95 127.91 34.82 -52.92
C GLU A 95 127.29 33.87 -51.88
N ASN A 96 127.01 34.34 -50.66
CA ASN A 96 126.64 33.45 -49.54
C ASN A 96 125.18 33.58 -49.08
N ILE A 97 124.57 34.76 -49.19
CA ILE A 97 123.22 35.03 -48.66
C ILE A 97 122.22 35.14 -49.80
N ASN A 98 122.56 35.86 -50.86
CA ASN A 98 121.67 36.09 -52.00
C ASN A 98 121.40 34.84 -52.86
N VAL A 99 122.18 33.78 -52.68
CA VAL A 99 121.89 32.46 -53.27
C VAL A 99 120.71 31.75 -52.61
N SER A 100 120.22 32.25 -51.46
CA SER A 100 119.17 31.60 -50.65
C SER A 100 117.87 31.30 -51.40
N PRO A 101 117.32 32.15 -52.29
CA PRO A 101 116.11 31.82 -53.06
C PRO A 101 116.25 30.54 -53.92
N ASP A 102 117.47 30.22 -54.36
CA ASP A 102 117.73 29.05 -55.21
C ASP A 102 117.96 27.75 -54.40
N ILE A 103 118.35 27.87 -53.11
CA ILE A 103 118.78 26.72 -52.29
C ILE A 103 117.89 26.46 -51.06
N VAL A 104 117.21 27.46 -50.52
CA VAL A 104 116.34 27.33 -49.35
C VAL A 104 114.90 27.14 -49.85
N PRO A 105 114.29 25.96 -49.64
CA PRO A 105 112.92 25.72 -50.06
C PRO A 105 111.98 26.76 -49.46
N ASN A 106 111.04 27.24 -50.26
CA ASN A 106 110.03 28.21 -49.84
C ASN A 106 110.58 29.60 -49.48
N VAL A 107 111.75 29.97 -50.00
CA VAL A 107 112.22 31.36 -50.01
C VAL A 107 112.17 31.86 -51.46
N SER A 108 111.39 32.91 -51.70
CA SER A 108 111.22 33.51 -53.02
C SER A 108 112.17 34.69 -53.24
N PHE A 109 112.49 35.43 -52.17
CA PHE A 109 113.38 36.58 -52.24
C PHE A 109 114.08 36.80 -50.90
N VAL A 110 115.22 37.49 -50.97
CA VAL A 110 116.04 37.84 -49.81
C VAL A 110 116.51 39.28 -49.96
N ALA A 111 116.52 40.01 -48.85
CA ALA A 111 117.02 41.36 -48.81
C ALA A 111 117.83 41.60 -47.53
N THR A 112 118.93 42.32 -47.69
CA THR A 112 119.80 42.76 -46.61
C THR A 112 119.80 44.27 -46.59
N PHE A 113 119.42 44.87 -45.46
CA PHE A 113 119.22 46.31 -45.38
C PHE A 113 119.71 46.87 -44.06
N ASP A 114 120.14 48.12 -44.08
CA ASP A 114 120.54 48.83 -42.87
C ASP A 114 119.33 49.34 -42.07
N TYR A 115 119.58 49.75 -40.83
CA TYR A 115 118.55 50.30 -39.95
C TYR A 115 118.01 51.69 -40.36
N GLU A 116 118.52 52.32 -41.42
CA GLU A 116 117.91 53.49 -42.06
C GLU A 116 116.94 53.09 -43.19
N GLY A 117 116.93 51.79 -43.54
CA GLY A 117 116.09 51.17 -44.55
C GLY A 117 116.72 51.16 -45.93
N LYS A 118 118.03 51.46 -46.05
CA LYS A 118 118.75 51.34 -47.32
C LYS A 118 119.08 49.88 -47.54
N VAL A 119 118.73 49.36 -48.71
CA VAL A 119 119.00 47.97 -49.06
C VAL A 119 120.44 47.86 -49.55
N LEU A 120 121.23 47.08 -48.83
CA LEU A 120 122.65 46.83 -49.09
C LEU A 120 122.82 45.79 -50.19
N SER A 121 121.99 44.75 -50.17
CA SER A 121 122.02 43.67 -51.16
C SER A 121 120.66 42.98 -51.23
N GLN A 122 120.29 42.47 -52.40
CA GLN A 122 119.03 41.76 -52.60
C GLN A 122 119.15 40.65 -53.64
N ALA A 123 118.28 39.65 -53.53
CA ALA A 123 118.00 38.63 -54.54
C ALA A 123 116.50 38.35 -54.62
N GLY A 124 115.98 38.14 -55.84
CA GLY A 124 114.56 37.84 -56.08
C GLY A 124 113.72 38.98 -56.66
N ASP A 125 114.36 40.01 -57.23
CA ASP A 125 113.77 41.08 -58.07
C ASP A 125 112.41 41.65 -57.60
N ILE A 126 112.29 41.89 -56.28
CA ILE A 126 111.12 42.55 -55.69
C ILE A 126 111.38 44.06 -55.58
N PRO A 127 110.64 44.92 -56.31
CA PRO A 127 110.87 46.36 -56.34
C PRO A 127 110.85 47.04 -54.96
N GLU A 128 110.00 46.57 -54.05
CA GLU A 128 109.87 47.11 -52.68
C GLU A 128 111.14 46.97 -51.83
N PHE A 129 112.05 46.09 -52.25
CA PHE A 129 113.33 45.84 -51.61
C PHE A 129 114.52 46.35 -52.46
N THR A 130 114.28 47.14 -53.52
CA THR A 130 115.38 47.67 -54.34
C THR A 130 115.76 49.09 -53.91
N GLY A 131 117.00 49.27 -53.44
CA GLY A 131 117.58 50.56 -53.06
C GLY A 131 117.15 51.07 -51.68
N GLN A 132 115.86 51.32 -51.47
CA GLN A 132 115.31 51.70 -50.17
C GLN A 132 114.02 50.91 -49.90
N LEU A 133 113.87 50.37 -48.69
CA LEU A 133 112.67 49.66 -48.28
C LEU A 133 111.42 50.55 -48.43
N ALA A 134 110.43 50.06 -49.18
CA ALA A 134 109.15 50.73 -49.37
C ALA A 134 108.33 50.76 -48.06
N ASP A 135 108.31 49.66 -47.31
CA ASP A 135 107.64 49.57 -46.01
C ASP A 135 108.65 49.73 -44.87
N ARG A 136 108.69 50.92 -44.26
CA ARG A 136 109.53 51.20 -43.09
C ARG A 136 109.05 50.49 -41.82
N SER A 137 107.81 49.99 -41.77
CA SER A 137 107.30 49.24 -40.61
C SER A 137 108.08 47.95 -40.38
N ILE A 138 108.69 47.39 -41.43
CA ILE A 138 109.60 46.24 -41.35
C ILE A 138 110.83 46.58 -40.52
N VAL A 139 111.44 47.75 -40.75
CA VAL A 139 112.61 48.24 -40.00
C VAL A 139 112.26 48.52 -38.55
N GLU A 140 111.11 49.14 -38.29
CA GLU A 140 110.64 49.39 -36.92
C GLU A 140 110.37 48.09 -36.16
N LYS A 141 109.76 47.10 -36.81
CA LYS A 141 109.48 45.80 -36.21
C LYS A 141 110.75 45.03 -35.90
N VAL A 142 111.72 44.95 -36.81
CA VAL A 142 112.96 44.21 -36.53
C VAL A 142 113.82 44.91 -35.47
N LYS A 143 113.75 46.25 -35.34
CA LYS A 143 114.40 46.96 -34.22
C LYS A 143 113.77 46.64 -32.87
N ALA A 144 112.44 46.54 -32.83
CA ALA A 144 111.70 46.26 -31.61
C ALA A 144 111.76 44.77 -31.21
N ILE A 145 111.73 43.87 -32.19
CA ILE A 145 111.70 42.42 -32.01
C ILE A 145 112.81 41.85 -32.91
N PRO A 146 113.90 41.29 -32.33
CA PRO A 146 115.06 40.86 -33.10
C PRO A 146 114.74 39.91 -34.24
N ASP A 147 113.72 39.06 -34.07
CA ASP A 147 113.22 38.10 -35.05
C ASP A 147 111.71 38.31 -35.21
N ALA A 148 111.27 38.84 -36.36
CA ALA A 148 109.88 39.15 -36.64
C ALA A 148 109.44 38.51 -37.96
N TYR A 149 108.22 38.00 -38.01
CA TYR A 149 107.61 37.50 -39.24
C TYR A 149 106.19 38.02 -39.39
N GLY A 150 105.68 37.99 -40.61
CA GLY A 150 104.32 38.40 -40.92
C GLY A 150 104.07 38.42 -42.40
N MET A 151 102.82 38.67 -42.78
CA MET A 151 102.43 38.77 -44.17
C MET A 151 102.52 40.23 -44.62
N ILE A 152 103.04 40.47 -45.81
CA ILE A 152 103.08 41.78 -46.45
C ILE A 152 102.46 41.68 -47.83
N GLN A 153 102.08 42.84 -48.35
CA GLN A 153 101.72 42.97 -49.75
C GLN A 153 102.94 43.48 -50.53
N THR A 154 103.34 42.76 -51.57
CA THR A 154 104.33 43.22 -52.57
C THR A 154 103.64 43.45 -53.92
N SER A 155 104.34 44.03 -54.89
CA SER A 155 103.86 44.16 -56.27
C SER A 155 103.61 42.82 -56.94
N GLU A 156 104.35 41.79 -56.53
CA GLU A 156 104.25 40.42 -57.06
C GLU A 156 103.20 39.56 -56.33
N GLY A 157 102.64 40.05 -55.22
CA GLY A 157 101.55 39.39 -54.50
C GLY A 157 101.67 39.46 -52.98
N LEU A 158 100.80 38.72 -52.29
CA LEU A 158 100.93 38.49 -50.87
C LEU A 158 102.18 37.65 -50.62
N ALA A 159 103.06 38.15 -49.75
CA ALA A 159 104.23 37.42 -49.33
C ALA A 159 104.22 37.24 -47.82
N VAL A 160 104.69 36.11 -47.34
CA VAL A 160 105.08 35.95 -45.95
C VAL A 160 106.56 36.27 -45.85
N ILE A 161 106.91 37.23 -45.01
CA ILE A 161 108.30 37.60 -44.74
C ILE A 161 108.69 37.23 -43.32
N ALA A 162 109.97 36.95 -43.13
CA ALA A 162 110.61 36.90 -41.84
C ALA A 162 111.90 37.72 -41.89
N VAL A 163 112.21 38.39 -40.78
CA VAL A 163 113.28 39.38 -40.67
C VAL A 163 114.02 39.16 -39.36
N SER A 164 115.35 39.13 -39.40
CA SER A 164 116.21 38.96 -38.24
C SER A 164 117.35 39.98 -38.24
N GLN A 165 117.75 40.45 -37.05
CA GLN A 165 118.94 41.28 -36.89
C GLN A 165 120.21 40.48 -37.18
N ILE A 166 121.15 41.04 -37.95
CA ILE A 166 122.41 40.35 -38.24
C ILE A 166 123.34 40.48 -37.02
N THR A 167 123.70 39.35 -36.42
CA THR A 167 124.54 39.26 -35.22
C THR A 167 125.44 38.03 -35.28
N ASP A 168 126.40 37.86 -34.38
CA ASP A 168 127.06 36.56 -34.21
C ASP A 168 126.17 35.60 -33.40
N GLU A 169 126.52 34.31 -33.35
CA GLU A 169 125.76 33.29 -32.60
C GLU A 169 125.51 33.67 -31.12
N GLN A 170 126.38 34.50 -30.54
CA GLN A 170 126.32 34.95 -29.15
C GLN A 170 125.58 36.29 -28.97
N GLY A 171 125.22 36.97 -30.07
CA GLY A 171 124.57 38.29 -30.07
C GLY A 171 125.47 39.45 -29.62
N VAL A 172 126.78 39.24 -29.55
CA VAL A 172 127.77 40.21 -29.03
C VAL A 172 128.26 41.12 -30.15
N ALA A 173 128.59 40.55 -31.32
CA ALA A 173 128.94 41.33 -32.50
C ALA A 173 127.66 41.82 -33.18
N LYS A 174 127.42 43.13 -33.15
CA LYS A 174 126.25 43.75 -33.77
C LYS A 174 126.60 44.32 -35.14
N SER A 175 125.76 44.00 -36.11
CA SER A 175 125.77 44.61 -37.43
C SER A 175 124.77 45.78 -37.49
N PRO A 176 125.04 46.85 -38.24
CA PRO A 176 124.06 47.90 -38.54
C PRO A 176 122.97 47.48 -39.54
N ALA A 177 122.90 46.19 -39.91
CA ALA A 177 121.96 45.64 -40.89
C ALA A 177 121.11 44.49 -40.35
N ALA A 178 120.01 44.22 -41.07
CA ALA A 178 119.10 43.11 -40.86
C ALA A 178 118.94 42.30 -42.16
N LEU A 179 118.63 41.01 -41.99
CA LEU A 179 118.34 40.06 -43.06
C LEU A 179 116.84 39.80 -43.11
N LEU A 180 116.28 39.79 -44.31
CA LEU A 180 114.90 39.41 -44.59
C LEU A 180 114.86 38.28 -45.60
N PHE A 181 114.10 37.23 -45.31
CA PHE A 181 113.63 36.29 -46.34
C PHE A 181 112.13 36.47 -46.53
N GLY A 182 111.69 36.41 -47.78
CA GLY A 182 110.30 36.44 -48.15
C GLY A 182 109.91 35.25 -49.01
N ARG A 183 108.66 34.81 -48.85
CA ARG A 183 108.00 33.77 -49.64
C ARG A 183 106.72 34.33 -50.23
N LEU A 184 106.60 34.33 -51.56
CA LEU A 184 105.33 34.64 -52.21
C LEU A 184 104.33 33.52 -51.96
N LEU A 185 103.08 33.90 -51.65
CA LEU A 185 101.98 32.95 -51.50
C LEU A 185 101.37 32.62 -52.87
N ASP A 186 101.13 31.33 -53.08
CA ASP A 186 100.48 30.78 -54.26
C ASP A 186 99.27 29.91 -53.87
N ASP A 187 98.54 29.45 -54.88
CA ASP A 187 97.40 28.55 -54.69
C ASP A 187 97.79 27.23 -54.01
N GLU A 188 99.03 26.77 -54.18
CA GLU A 188 99.50 25.51 -53.59
C GLU A 188 99.61 25.62 -52.07
N ALA A 189 100.11 26.76 -51.56
CA ALA A 189 100.12 27.06 -50.13
C ALA A 189 98.69 27.09 -49.54
N VAL A 190 97.74 27.72 -50.23
CA VAL A 190 96.33 27.77 -49.78
C VAL A 190 95.65 26.40 -49.85
N LYS A 191 95.94 25.60 -50.89
CA LYS A 191 95.48 24.20 -51.00
C LYS A 191 95.99 23.32 -49.87
N GLY A 192 97.26 23.49 -49.48
CA GLY A 192 97.84 22.75 -48.34
C GLY A 192 97.08 22.99 -47.04
N ILE A 193 96.74 24.25 -46.74
CA ILE A 193 95.96 24.62 -45.55
C ILE A 193 94.53 24.07 -45.64
N GLY A 194 93.88 24.17 -46.80
CA GLY A 194 92.52 23.64 -46.99
C GLY A 194 92.43 22.13 -46.79
N ALA A 195 93.44 21.38 -47.26
CA ALA A 195 93.49 19.93 -47.07
C ALA A 195 93.64 19.53 -45.59
N ILE A 196 94.42 20.26 -44.80
CA ILE A 196 94.61 19.98 -43.36
C ILE A 196 93.29 20.18 -42.60
N LEU A 197 92.54 21.22 -42.95
CA LEU A 197 91.30 21.57 -42.26
C LEU A 197 90.06 20.87 -42.81
N ASN A 198 90.21 20.07 -43.86
CA ASN A 198 89.11 19.51 -44.64
C ASN A 198 88.07 20.60 -45.00
N ALA A 199 88.58 21.76 -45.43
CA ALA A 199 87.79 22.94 -45.72
C ALA A 199 88.29 23.62 -46.99
N GLY A 200 87.36 24.26 -47.70
CA GLY A 200 87.70 25.17 -48.76
C GLY A 200 88.24 26.48 -48.18
N ILE A 201 89.38 26.96 -48.64
CA ILE A 201 90.00 28.20 -48.20
C ILE A 201 90.21 29.09 -49.41
N SER A 202 89.83 30.36 -49.30
CA SER A 202 90.19 31.38 -50.27
C SER A 202 90.72 32.61 -49.57
N VAL A 203 91.78 33.19 -50.12
CA VAL A 203 92.42 34.42 -49.66
C VAL A 203 92.34 35.45 -50.78
N ARG A 204 91.81 36.64 -50.48
CA ARG A 204 91.76 37.76 -51.42
C ARG A 204 92.55 38.94 -50.87
N SER A 205 93.60 39.35 -51.57
CA SER A 205 94.43 40.50 -51.19
C SER A 205 93.72 41.83 -51.42
N SER A 206 94.17 42.87 -50.72
CA SER A 206 93.91 44.29 -51.01
C SER A 206 94.25 44.73 -52.45
N THR A 207 95.18 44.06 -53.14
CA THR A 207 95.51 44.30 -54.57
C THR A 207 94.67 43.44 -55.55
N ASP A 208 93.61 42.79 -55.05
CA ASP A 208 92.72 41.85 -55.76
C ASP A 208 93.41 40.58 -56.30
N GLN A 209 94.59 40.24 -55.76
CA GLN A 209 95.14 38.89 -55.94
C GLN A 209 94.23 37.88 -55.22
N ARG A 210 93.82 36.81 -55.91
CA ARG A 210 92.96 35.77 -55.35
C ARG A 210 93.69 34.44 -55.34
N LEU A 211 93.79 33.85 -54.16
CA LEU A 211 94.34 32.52 -53.93
C LEU A 211 93.22 31.62 -53.39
N SER A 212 93.13 30.37 -53.86
CA SER A 212 92.03 29.49 -53.46
C SER A 212 92.39 28.00 -53.50
N SER A 213 91.93 27.27 -52.49
CA SER A 213 91.90 25.80 -52.49
C SER A 213 90.69 25.21 -53.20
N LEU A 214 89.71 26.05 -53.57
CA LEU A 214 88.47 25.66 -54.22
C LEU A 214 88.44 25.99 -55.71
N PRO A 215 87.66 25.24 -56.52
CA PRO A 215 87.33 25.62 -57.89
C PRO A 215 86.63 26.98 -57.96
N ASP A 216 86.83 27.72 -59.06
CA ASP A 216 86.34 29.10 -59.22
C ASP A 216 84.84 29.27 -58.90
N ALA A 217 83.99 28.32 -59.32
CA ALA A 217 82.56 28.38 -59.10
C ALA A 217 82.14 28.29 -57.62
N GLU A 218 82.89 27.56 -56.80
CA GLU A 218 82.63 27.44 -55.36
C GLU A 218 83.20 28.64 -54.60
N ARG A 219 84.37 29.14 -55.03
CA ARG A 219 84.96 30.38 -54.51
C ARG A 219 84.00 31.56 -54.70
N ASP A 220 83.57 31.80 -55.94
CA ASP A 220 82.74 32.97 -56.28
C ASP A 220 81.41 32.97 -55.51
N ARG A 221 80.84 31.79 -55.21
CA ARG A 221 79.62 31.66 -54.40
C ARG A 221 79.88 31.90 -52.92
N ALA A 222 81.01 31.43 -52.39
CA ALA A 222 81.39 31.69 -51.01
C ALA A 222 81.60 33.19 -50.77
N GLU A 223 82.29 33.86 -51.69
CA GLU A 223 82.50 35.32 -51.67
C GLU A 223 81.18 36.09 -51.84
N ALA A 224 80.26 35.62 -52.69
CA ALA A 224 78.95 36.26 -52.88
C ALA A 224 78.02 36.11 -51.66
N ALA A 225 78.18 35.05 -50.86
CA ALA A 225 77.34 34.79 -49.69
C ALA A 225 77.56 35.82 -48.57
N LEU A 226 78.76 36.40 -48.47
CA LEU A 226 79.15 37.37 -47.45
C LEU A 226 80.09 38.44 -48.04
N PRO A 227 79.57 39.50 -48.68
CA PRO A 227 80.41 40.54 -49.26
C PRO A 227 80.99 41.50 -48.20
N GLY A 228 82.31 41.73 -48.24
CA GLY A 228 83.02 42.82 -47.56
C GLY A 228 83.97 42.37 -46.43
N VAL A 229 85.05 43.15 -46.24
CA VAL A 229 86.07 42.91 -45.20
C VAL A 229 85.61 43.51 -43.88
N ASP A 230 85.44 42.67 -42.86
CA ASP A 230 85.13 43.07 -41.48
C ASP A 230 86.10 42.35 -40.51
N GLU A 231 86.47 43.00 -39.40
CA GLU A 231 87.40 42.41 -38.42
C GLU A 231 86.80 41.20 -37.70
N GLN A 232 85.47 41.09 -37.63
CA GLN A 232 84.78 39.96 -36.99
C GLN A 232 84.30 38.90 -37.99
N PRO A 233 84.45 37.60 -37.68
CA PRO A 233 84.04 36.52 -38.57
C PRO A 233 82.52 36.46 -38.75
N ARG A 234 82.06 36.47 -40.00
CA ARG A 234 80.64 36.33 -40.36
C ARG A 234 80.34 34.90 -40.81
N PHE A 235 79.15 34.39 -40.46
CA PHE A 235 78.71 33.04 -40.79
C PHE A 235 77.47 33.04 -41.69
N ALA A 236 77.49 32.24 -42.75
CA ALA A 236 76.33 31.96 -43.58
C ALA A 236 76.28 30.46 -43.90
N THR A 237 75.07 29.93 -44.10
CA THR A 237 74.89 28.59 -44.65
C THR A 237 74.42 28.71 -46.09
N THR A 238 75.16 28.11 -47.01
CA THR A 238 74.86 28.06 -48.44
C THR A 238 74.53 26.64 -48.86
N GLU A 239 73.79 26.48 -49.95
CA GLU A 239 73.48 25.17 -50.51
C GLU A 239 73.90 25.17 -51.99
N SER A 240 74.78 24.24 -52.34
CA SER A 240 75.34 24.10 -53.68
C SER A 240 75.30 22.63 -54.08
N GLU A 241 74.70 22.33 -55.24
CA GLU A 241 74.58 20.96 -55.79
C GLU A 241 73.99 19.93 -54.81
N GLY A 242 73.03 20.35 -53.96
CA GLY A 242 72.38 19.49 -52.97
C GLY A 242 73.22 19.18 -51.74
N LYS A 243 74.38 19.83 -51.59
CA LYS A 243 75.20 19.82 -50.38
C LYS A 243 75.09 21.16 -49.68
N ARG A 244 74.80 21.09 -48.38
CA ARG A 244 74.72 22.25 -47.50
C ARG A 244 76.12 22.52 -46.95
N ASN A 245 76.63 23.74 -47.11
CA ASN A 245 77.95 24.17 -46.68
C ASN A 245 77.84 25.38 -45.74
N SER A 246 78.70 25.45 -44.74
CA SER A 246 78.86 26.59 -43.86
C SER A 246 80.05 27.43 -44.32
N VAL A 247 79.84 28.73 -44.53
CA VAL A 247 80.84 29.70 -45.00
C VAL A 247 81.14 30.68 -43.89
N VAL A 248 82.44 30.90 -43.63
CA VAL A 248 82.95 31.91 -42.70
C VAL A 248 83.91 32.84 -43.42
N VAL A 249 83.73 34.16 -43.29
CA VAL A 249 84.62 35.19 -43.90
C VAL A 249 85.18 36.10 -42.81
N SER A 250 86.48 36.40 -42.86
CA SER A 250 87.19 37.24 -41.87
C SER A 250 88.46 37.91 -42.43
N GLY A 251 88.83 39.10 -41.93
CA GLY A 251 90.08 39.78 -42.32
C GLY A 251 91.36 39.10 -41.79
N TYR A 252 92.45 39.16 -42.55
CA TYR A 252 93.79 38.67 -42.17
C TYR A 252 94.77 39.84 -42.02
N PRO A 253 95.35 40.07 -40.82
CA PRO A 253 96.27 41.17 -40.56
C PRO A 253 97.68 40.90 -41.12
N GLY A 254 98.34 41.94 -41.63
CA GLY A 254 99.72 41.84 -42.09
C GLY A 254 100.78 41.93 -40.98
N MET A 255 102.05 42.15 -41.38
CA MET A 255 102.96 43.02 -40.62
C MET A 255 102.29 44.41 -40.46
N SER A 256 102.83 45.49 -39.90
CA SER A 256 102.03 46.70 -39.52
C SER A 256 100.83 46.51 -38.53
N GLY A 257 99.92 45.55 -38.73
CA GLY A 257 98.73 45.24 -37.90
C GLY A 257 97.39 45.44 -38.62
N GLU A 258 97.39 46.07 -39.81
CA GLU A 258 96.17 46.28 -40.61
C GLU A 258 95.81 45.04 -41.44
N ALA A 259 94.52 44.84 -41.70
CA ALA A 259 94.03 43.74 -42.55
C ALA A 259 94.45 43.94 -44.01
N ILE A 260 95.32 43.07 -44.52
CA ILE A 260 95.83 43.16 -45.90
C ILE A 260 95.19 42.15 -46.85
N ALA A 261 94.45 41.17 -46.31
CA ALA A 261 93.73 40.16 -47.08
C ALA A 261 92.42 39.72 -46.39
N GLU A 262 91.50 39.15 -47.16
CA GLU A 262 90.25 38.54 -46.71
C GLU A 262 90.38 37.02 -46.78
N LEU A 263 90.13 36.33 -45.68
CA LEU A 263 90.14 34.87 -45.57
C LEU A 263 88.71 34.32 -45.51
N SER A 264 88.36 33.50 -46.50
CA SER A 264 87.10 32.77 -46.59
C SER A 264 87.32 31.29 -46.36
N VAL A 265 86.55 30.67 -45.45
CA VAL A 265 86.63 29.25 -45.09
C VAL A 265 85.26 28.58 -45.26
N ILE A 266 85.21 27.46 -45.98
CA ILE A 266 83.99 26.75 -46.36
C ILE A 266 84.04 25.29 -45.86
N VAL A 267 83.05 24.90 -45.04
CA VAL A 267 82.97 23.60 -44.35
C VAL A 267 81.70 22.82 -44.77
N PRO A 268 81.76 21.50 -45.08
CA PRO A 268 80.59 20.69 -45.41
C PRO A 268 79.65 20.42 -44.21
N ALA A 269 78.32 20.49 -44.40
CA ALA A 269 77.28 20.23 -43.37
C ALA A 269 76.43 18.97 -43.69
N GLU A 270 77.07 17.80 -43.84
CA GLU A 270 76.41 16.55 -44.28
C GLU A 270 75.53 15.83 -43.20
N ALA A 271 75.52 16.26 -41.93
CA ALA A 271 74.82 15.53 -40.85
C ALA A 271 73.30 15.79 -40.73
N SER A 272 72.78 16.90 -41.26
CA SER A 272 71.37 17.29 -41.03
C SER A 272 70.34 16.65 -41.98
N GLY A 273 70.74 16.09 -43.11
CA GLY A 273 69.81 15.56 -44.12
C GLY A 273 69.25 14.17 -43.84
N THR A 274 70.03 13.31 -43.18
CA THR A 274 69.75 11.86 -43.05
C THR A 274 68.80 11.54 -41.89
N VAL A 275 68.89 12.29 -40.79
CA VAL A 275 68.07 12.10 -39.58
C VAL A 275 66.58 12.39 -39.84
N HIS A 276 66.28 13.27 -40.79
CA HIS A 276 64.92 13.74 -41.07
C HIS A 276 64.02 12.67 -41.72
N LYS A 277 64.60 11.78 -42.55
CA LYS A 277 63.84 10.76 -43.31
C LYS A 277 63.39 9.58 -42.45
N GLU A 278 64.20 9.16 -41.49
CA GLU A 278 63.86 8.02 -40.61
C GLU A 278 62.75 8.35 -39.60
N MET A 279 62.63 9.62 -39.17
CA MET A 279 61.59 10.03 -38.22
C MET A 279 60.16 9.92 -38.78
N VAL A 280 59.97 10.25 -40.06
CA VAL A 280 58.64 10.20 -40.70
C VAL A 280 58.12 8.76 -40.80
N ARG A 281 59.01 7.81 -41.12
CA ARG A 281 58.65 6.39 -41.30
C ARG A 281 58.16 5.73 -40.01
N MET A 282 58.77 6.07 -38.87
CA MET A 282 58.37 5.50 -37.57
C MET A 282 57.00 6.00 -37.11
N SER A 283 56.65 7.26 -37.40
CA SER A 283 55.34 7.84 -37.04
C SER A 283 54.16 7.17 -37.76
N LEU A 284 54.36 6.71 -39.00
CA LEU A 284 53.30 6.11 -39.83
C LEU A 284 52.88 4.70 -39.33
N ILE A 285 53.84 3.93 -38.81
CA ILE A 285 53.59 2.56 -38.30
C ILE A 285 52.71 2.59 -37.04
N VAL A 286 52.96 3.54 -36.14
CA VAL A 286 52.21 3.70 -34.90
C VAL A 286 50.74 4.06 -35.17
N ALA A 287 50.48 4.90 -36.18
CA ALA A 287 49.12 5.30 -36.56
C ALA A 287 48.26 4.12 -37.06
N VAL A 288 48.85 3.19 -37.83
CA VAL A 288 48.14 2.02 -38.38
C VAL A 288 47.76 1.03 -37.27
N LEU A 289 48.67 0.77 -36.33
CA LEU A 289 48.41 -0.14 -35.20
C LEU A 289 47.29 0.40 -34.28
N ALA A 290 47.26 1.71 -34.03
CA ALA A 290 46.20 2.35 -33.27
C ALA A 290 44.83 2.19 -33.96
N GLY A 291 44.78 2.31 -35.29
CA GLY A 291 43.55 2.12 -36.07
C GLY A 291 42.97 0.70 -35.98
N LEU A 292 43.83 -0.33 -36.07
CA LEU A 292 43.41 -1.73 -35.96
C LEU A 292 42.86 -2.07 -34.55
N LEU A 293 43.48 -1.52 -33.50
CA LEU A 293 43.03 -1.71 -32.13
C LEU A 293 41.63 -1.13 -31.90
N ILE A 294 41.35 0.05 -32.47
CA ILE A 294 40.03 0.70 -32.39
C ILE A 294 38.94 -0.17 -33.05
N ALA A 295 39.23 -0.73 -34.24
CA ALA A 295 38.30 -1.58 -34.96
C ALA A 295 37.96 -2.87 -34.19
N LEU A 296 38.96 -3.49 -33.55
CA LEU A 296 38.78 -4.69 -32.73
C LEU A 296 37.90 -4.44 -31.50
N ILE A 297 38.12 -3.34 -30.78
CA ILE A 297 37.30 -2.96 -29.62
C ILE A 297 35.84 -2.73 -30.04
N ALA A 298 35.61 -2.03 -31.15
CA ALA A 298 34.26 -1.79 -31.67
C ALA A 298 33.54 -3.10 -32.05
N TYR A 299 34.26 -4.08 -32.61
CA TYR A 299 33.71 -5.39 -32.93
C TYR A 299 33.28 -6.17 -31.67
N LEU A 300 34.13 -6.19 -30.64
CA LEU A 300 33.86 -6.89 -29.38
C LEU A 300 32.66 -6.29 -28.62
N LEU A 301 32.55 -4.96 -28.56
CA LEU A 301 31.41 -4.26 -27.93
C LEU A 301 30.07 -4.62 -28.59
N ARG A 302 30.04 -4.71 -29.93
CA ARG A 302 28.83 -5.06 -30.68
C ARG A 302 28.31 -6.45 -30.32
N TRP A 303 29.18 -7.46 -30.32
CA TRP A 303 28.78 -8.83 -30.05
C TRP A 303 28.50 -9.08 -28.58
N ARG A 304 29.28 -8.46 -27.68
CA ARG A 304 29.19 -8.75 -26.24
C ARG A 304 28.10 -7.94 -25.53
N MET A 305 27.81 -6.70 -25.94
CA MET A 305 26.88 -5.80 -25.23
C MET A 305 25.65 -5.40 -26.05
N ILE A 306 25.82 -4.97 -27.31
CA ILE A 306 24.72 -4.36 -28.07
C ILE A 306 23.64 -5.38 -28.46
N LEU A 307 24.03 -6.56 -28.94
CA LEU A 307 23.07 -7.56 -29.42
C LEU A 307 22.12 -8.08 -28.31
N PRO A 308 22.58 -8.42 -27.09
CA PRO A 308 21.71 -8.76 -25.97
C PRO A 308 20.77 -7.63 -25.53
N LEU A 309 21.23 -6.38 -25.53
CA LEU A 309 20.40 -5.22 -25.14
C LEU A 309 19.20 -5.03 -26.08
N VAL A 310 19.38 -5.26 -27.38
CA VAL A 310 18.30 -5.23 -28.38
C VAL A 310 17.27 -6.35 -28.14
N ALA A 311 17.71 -7.50 -27.64
CA ALA A 311 16.82 -8.61 -27.26
C ALA A 311 16.04 -8.29 -25.96
N PHE A 312 16.66 -7.62 -24.99
CA PHE A 312 15.95 -7.13 -23.79
C PHE A 312 14.88 -6.09 -24.12
N GLU A 313 15.16 -5.18 -25.04
CA GLU A 313 14.14 -4.22 -25.55
C GLU A 313 12.94 -4.96 -26.15
N ALA A 314 13.17 -6.01 -26.93
CA ALA A 314 12.11 -6.82 -27.52
C ALA A 314 11.30 -7.57 -26.45
N PHE A 315 11.97 -8.18 -25.46
CA PHE A 315 11.34 -8.84 -24.32
C PHE A 315 10.48 -7.87 -23.51
N LEU A 316 11.01 -6.70 -23.15
CA LEU A 316 10.29 -5.68 -22.42
C LEU A 316 9.05 -5.18 -23.19
N LYS A 317 9.15 -5.07 -24.51
CA LYS A 317 8.00 -4.70 -25.35
C LYS A 317 6.91 -5.76 -25.31
N GLU A 318 7.28 -7.03 -25.37
CA GLU A 318 6.36 -8.15 -25.24
C GLU A 318 5.67 -8.18 -23.87
N VAL A 319 6.43 -8.07 -22.78
CA VAL A 319 5.92 -7.97 -21.41
C VAL A 319 5.00 -6.75 -21.24
N SER A 320 5.37 -5.59 -21.77
CA SER A 320 4.55 -4.37 -21.73
C SER A 320 3.25 -4.48 -22.53
N SER A 321 3.21 -5.36 -23.53
CA SER A 321 1.99 -5.65 -24.30
C SER A 321 1.04 -6.62 -23.60
N GLY A 322 1.43 -7.12 -22.42
CA GLY A 322 0.67 -8.08 -21.62
C GLY A 322 1.05 -9.54 -21.88
N ARG A 323 1.96 -9.85 -22.82
CA ARG A 323 2.40 -11.24 -23.01
C ARG A 323 3.50 -11.58 -22.01
N LEU A 324 3.14 -12.30 -20.94
CA LEU A 324 4.03 -12.72 -19.86
C LEU A 324 4.59 -14.13 -20.06
N SER A 325 4.12 -14.82 -21.10
CA SER A 325 4.58 -16.14 -21.52
C SER A 325 5.93 -16.14 -22.28
N VAL A 326 6.51 -14.96 -22.52
CA VAL A 326 7.83 -14.81 -23.13
C VAL A 326 8.96 -15.02 -22.12
N SER A 327 10.10 -15.56 -22.57
CA SER A 327 11.26 -15.79 -21.71
C SER A 327 12.54 -15.19 -22.29
N VAL A 328 13.44 -14.78 -21.41
CA VAL A 328 14.79 -14.38 -21.80
C VAL A 328 15.57 -15.63 -22.22
N SER A 329 16.25 -15.58 -23.37
CA SER A 329 17.00 -16.73 -23.89
C SER A 329 17.98 -17.32 -22.86
N ASP A 330 18.02 -18.65 -22.76
CA ASP A 330 18.89 -19.37 -21.82
C ASP A 330 20.38 -19.00 -21.99
N LYS A 331 20.82 -18.77 -23.22
CA LYS A 331 22.19 -18.36 -23.52
C LYS A 331 22.58 -17.04 -22.86
N THR A 332 21.65 -16.10 -22.76
CA THR A 332 21.89 -14.79 -22.13
C THR A 332 21.84 -14.93 -20.61
N ARG A 333 20.92 -15.75 -20.10
CA ARG A 333 20.67 -15.93 -18.67
C ARG A 333 21.83 -16.64 -17.93
N ARG A 334 22.56 -17.51 -18.64
CA ARG A 334 23.76 -18.22 -18.15
C ARG A 334 25.04 -17.39 -18.17
N ARG A 335 25.01 -16.15 -18.67
CA ARG A 335 26.18 -15.28 -18.60
C ARG A 335 26.44 -14.86 -17.15
N GLU A 336 27.71 -14.80 -16.79
CA GLU A 336 28.17 -14.38 -15.45
C GLU A 336 28.51 -12.89 -15.39
N ASP A 337 28.25 -12.14 -16.46
CA ASP A 337 28.44 -10.69 -16.52
C ASP A 337 27.14 -9.90 -16.26
N GLU A 338 27.23 -8.58 -16.30
CA GLU A 338 26.13 -7.64 -16.04
C GLU A 338 24.95 -7.89 -16.98
N ILE A 339 25.21 -8.33 -18.21
CA ILE A 339 24.17 -8.68 -19.18
C ILE A 339 23.39 -9.91 -18.70
N GLY A 340 24.07 -10.93 -18.20
CA GLY A 340 23.41 -12.10 -17.63
C GLY A 340 22.59 -11.77 -16.38
N SER A 341 23.11 -10.87 -15.53
CA SER A 341 22.38 -10.35 -14.37
C SER A 341 21.07 -9.66 -14.76
N ILE A 342 21.11 -8.72 -15.71
CA ILE A 342 19.92 -8.03 -16.23
C ILE A 342 18.93 -9.04 -16.81
N GLY A 343 19.41 -10.03 -17.57
CA GLY A 343 18.57 -11.08 -18.14
C GLY A 343 17.84 -11.93 -17.09
N ARG A 344 18.50 -12.25 -15.96
CA ARG A 344 17.86 -12.94 -14.83
C ARG A 344 16.82 -12.06 -14.15
N SER A 345 17.14 -10.82 -13.83
CA SER A 345 16.19 -9.89 -13.19
C SER A 345 14.95 -9.61 -14.07
N LEU A 346 15.12 -9.50 -15.39
CA LEU A 346 14.00 -9.36 -16.32
C LEU A 346 13.10 -10.60 -16.36
N GLN A 347 13.68 -11.81 -16.27
CA GLN A 347 12.91 -13.05 -16.18
C GLN A 347 12.15 -13.15 -14.86
N GLU A 348 12.80 -12.85 -13.73
CA GLU A 348 12.17 -12.82 -12.41
C GLU A 348 11.00 -11.82 -12.38
N MET A 349 11.17 -10.63 -12.98
CA MET A 349 10.10 -9.65 -13.12
C MET A 349 8.89 -10.21 -13.89
N ALA A 350 9.11 -10.90 -15.02
CA ALA A 350 8.02 -11.50 -15.79
C ALA A 350 7.30 -12.63 -15.01
N GLU A 351 8.03 -13.47 -14.28
CA GLU A 351 7.44 -14.51 -13.42
C GLU A 351 6.66 -13.92 -12.22
N HIS A 352 7.15 -12.83 -11.61
CA HIS A 352 6.42 -12.11 -10.57
C HIS A 352 5.14 -11.47 -11.12
N LEU A 353 5.20 -10.82 -12.29
CA LEU A 353 4.01 -10.27 -12.95
C LEU A 353 3.00 -11.35 -13.31
N LYS A 354 3.47 -12.53 -13.75
CA LYS A 354 2.62 -13.68 -14.07
C LYS A 354 1.94 -14.23 -12.82
N THR A 355 2.68 -14.38 -11.73
CA THR A 355 2.14 -14.81 -10.43
C THR A 355 1.13 -13.79 -9.89
N LEU A 356 1.42 -12.49 -9.99
CA LEU A 356 0.49 -11.43 -9.62
C LEU A 356 -0.80 -11.47 -10.46
N ALA A 357 -0.70 -11.58 -11.78
CA ALA A 357 -1.86 -11.68 -12.67
C ALA A 357 -2.71 -12.93 -12.36
N ALA A 358 -2.07 -14.08 -12.13
CA ALA A 358 -2.76 -15.32 -11.72
C ALA A 358 -3.45 -15.17 -10.36
N GLY A 359 -2.77 -14.54 -9.39
CA GLY A 359 -3.32 -14.24 -8.07
C GLY A 359 -4.54 -13.33 -8.15
N ILE A 360 -4.46 -12.22 -8.89
CA ILE A 360 -5.58 -11.30 -9.08
C ILE A 360 -6.74 -12.01 -9.78
N ARG A 361 -6.49 -12.84 -10.80
CA ARG A 361 -7.54 -13.62 -11.47
C ARG A 361 -8.25 -14.58 -10.51
N SER A 362 -7.48 -15.29 -9.68
CA SER A 362 -8.03 -16.21 -8.68
C SER A 362 -8.87 -15.47 -7.65
N THR A 363 -8.39 -14.33 -7.15
CA THR A 363 -9.12 -13.49 -6.19
C THR A 363 -10.39 -12.93 -6.82
N ALA A 364 -10.32 -12.39 -8.05
CA ALA A 364 -11.47 -11.85 -8.76
C ALA A 364 -12.57 -12.92 -8.96
N SER A 365 -12.19 -14.13 -9.38
CA SER A 365 -13.14 -15.25 -9.52
C SER A 365 -13.76 -15.65 -8.19
N ALA A 366 -12.97 -15.77 -7.12
CA ALA A 366 -13.49 -16.08 -5.78
C ALA A 366 -14.45 -14.99 -5.26
N THR A 367 -14.09 -13.71 -5.46
CA THR A 367 -14.97 -12.58 -5.09
C THR A 367 -16.24 -12.56 -5.92
N SER A 368 -16.18 -12.89 -7.22
CA SER A 368 -17.35 -12.99 -8.09
C SER A 368 -18.34 -14.06 -7.61
N SER A 369 -17.83 -15.24 -7.22
CA SER A 369 -18.66 -16.29 -6.61
C SER A 369 -19.27 -15.86 -5.27
N ALA A 370 -18.50 -15.20 -4.40
CA ALA A 370 -18.98 -14.69 -3.12
C ALA A 370 -20.08 -13.62 -3.31
N VAL A 371 -19.91 -12.72 -4.29
CA VAL A 371 -20.92 -11.73 -4.68
C VAL A 371 -22.21 -12.40 -5.13
N GLY A 372 -22.13 -13.45 -5.96
CA GLY A 372 -23.32 -14.20 -6.39
C GLY A 372 -24.07 -14.87 -5.24
N GLN A 373 -23.35 -15.43 -4.27
CA GLN A 373 -23.95 -15.97 -3.04
C GLN A 373 -24.60 -14.87 -2.19
N LEU A 374 -23.89 -13.76 -1.98
CA LEU A 374 -24.38 -12.63 -1.19
C LEU A 374 -25.65 -12.01 -1.78
N THR A 375 -25.76 -11.93 -3.12
CA THR A 375 -26.99 -11.48 -3.79
C THR A 375 -28.18 -12.40 -3.47
N GLY A 376 -27.98 -13.73 -3.56
CA GLY A 376 -29.04 -14.69 -3.23
C GLY A 376 -29.45 -14.65 -1.75
N GLU A 377 -28.47 -14.50 -0.85
CA GLU A 377 -28.73 -14.32 0.59
C GLU A 377 -29.48 -13.01 0.88
N ALA A 378 -29.14 -11.92 0.19
CA ALA A 378 -29.85 -10.65 0.30
C ALA A 378 -31.29 -10.77 -0.21
N GLU A 379 -31.54 -11.39 -1.36
CA GLU A 379 -32.91 -11.63 -1.86
C GLU A 379 -33.73 -12.45 -0.86
N GLY A 380 -33.17 -13.54 -0.33
CA GLY A 380 -33.82 -14.35 0.70
C GLY A 380 -34.08 -13.60 2.00
N ALA A 381 -33.16 -12.74 2.44
CA ALA A 381 -33.32 -11.90 3.62
C ALA A 381 -34.43 -10.85 3.43
N ALA A 382 -34.54 -10.25 2.23
CA ALA A 382 -35.61 -9.31 1.90
C ALA A 382 -36.98 -10.00 1.91
N GLU A 383 -37.09 -11.18 1.31
CA GLU A 383 -38.33 -11.96 1.34
C GLU A 383 -38.71 -12.37 2.78
N GLY A 384 -37.73 -12.82 3.57
CA GLY A 384 -37.91 -13.14 4.98
C GLY A 384 -38.44 -11.96 5.79
N ALA A 385 -37.85 -10.78 5.62
CA ALA A 385 -38.31 -9.56 6.26
C ALA A 385 -39.74 -9.17 5.83
N ASN A 386 -40.09 -9.32 4.54
CA ASN A 386 -41.46 -9.10 4.07
C ASN A 386 -42.47 -10.01 4.78
N ARG A 387 -42.13 -11.29 4.90
CA ARG A 387 -42.98 -12.28 5.57
C ARG A 387 -43.14 -11.97 7.05
N ILE A 388 -42.08 -11.50 7.72
CA ILE A 388 -42.15 -11.02 9.10
C ILE A 388 -43.12 -9.83 9.19
N ALA A 389 -42.97 -8.82 8.33
CA ALA A 389 -43.85 -7.65 8.34
C ALA A 389 -45.33 -8.01 8.11
N GLN A 390 -45.61 -8.97 7.22
CA GLN A 390 -46.97 -9.46 7.01
C GLN A 390 -47.50 -10.23 8.23
N ALA A 391 -46.72 -11.18 8.76
CA ALA A 391 -47.13 -11.96 9.92
C ALA A 391 -47.39 -11.07 11.15
N MET A 392 -46.58 -10.03 11.36
CA MET A 392 -46.81 -9.11 12.46
C MET A 392 -48.03 -8.22 12.25
N ARG A 393 -48.37 -7.83 11.01
CA ARG A 393 -49.66 -7.17 10.73
C ARG A 393 -50.85 -8.06 11.05
N GLU A 394 -50.75 -9.36 10.78
CA GLU A 394 -51.78 -10.34 11.16
C GLU A 394 -51.88 -10.48 12.69
N VAL A 395 -50.75 -10.48 13.41
CA VAL A 395 -50.73 -10.48 14.88
C VAL A 395 -51.38 -9.21 15.44
N ALA A 396 -51.08 -8.04 14.90
CA ALA A 396 -51.69 -6.77 15.32
C ALA A 396 -53.21 -6.78 15.13
N ALA A 397 -53.68 -7.24 13.96
CA ALA A 397 -55.12 -7.38 13.68
C ALA A 397 -55.79 -8.41 14.59
N GLY A 398 -55.11 -9.54 14.88
CA GLY A 398 -55.59 -10.54 15.83
C GLY A 398 -55.72 -9.99 17.26
N ALA A 399 -54.75 -9.20 17.69
CA ALA A 399 -54.77 -8.53 18.99
C ALA A 399 -55.90 -7.49 19.09
N ASP A 400 -56.17 -6.71 18.03
CA ASP A 400 -57.31 -5.80 18.00
C ASP A 400 -58.66 -6.56 18.06
N SER A 401 -58.78 -7.66 17.31
CA SER A 401 -59.97 -8.52 17.39
C SER A 401 -60.15 -9.13 18.77
N GLN A 402 -59.07 -9.48 19.47
CA GLN A 402 -59.11 -9.97 20.84
C GLN A 402 -59.61 -8.89 21.80
N MET A 403 -59.14 -7.64 21.63
CA MET A 403 -59.59 -6.48 22.41
C MET A 403 -61.10 -6.25 22.25
N GLN A 404 -61.62 -6.33 21.03
CA GLN A 404 -63.07 -6.25 20.76
C GLN A 404 -63.85 -7.43 21.36
N GLY A 405 -63.24 -8.62 21.40
CA GLY A 405 -63.79 -9.78 22.10
C GLY A 405 -63.86 -9.58 23.61
N MET A 406 -62.83 -9.00 24.22
CA MET A 406 -62.78 -8.67 25.64
C MET A 406 -63.84 -7.65 26.04
N LYS A 407 -64.05 -6.60 25.24
CA LYS A 407 -65.14 -5.63 25.47
C LYS A 407 -66.51 -6.30 25.48
N ARG A 408 -66.80 -7.16 24.50
CA ARG A 408 -68.04 -7.96 24.49
C ARG A 408 -68.13 -8.90 25.69
N GLY A 409 -67.01 -9.48 26.12
CA GLY A 409 -66.95 -10.29 27.34
C GLY A 409 -67.31 -9.50 28.60
N ALA A 410 -66.85 -8.26 28.70
CA ALA A 410 -67.18 -7.35 29.80
C ALA A 410 -68.68 -7.03 29.82
N ASP A 411 -69.26 -6.72 28.66
CA ASP A 411 -70.70 -6.44 28.54
C ASP A 411 -71.55 -7.64 29.00
N VAL A 412 -71.17 -8.86 28.58
CA VAL A 412 -71.84 -10.09 29.02
C VAL A 412 -71.68 -10.32 30.52
N ALA A 413 -70.50 -10.05 31.10
CA ALA A 413 -70.28 -10.17 32.54
C ALA A 413 -71.18 -9.20 33.33
N LEU A 414 -71.32 -7.95 32.87
CA LEU A 414 -72.23 -6.97 33.45
C LEU A 414 -73.70 -7.40 33.37
N GLU A 415 -74.11 -8.01 32.26
CA GLU A 415 -75.46 -8.56 32.10
C GLU A 415 -75.72 -9.70 33.09
N ILE A 416 -74.73 -10.58 33.32
CA ILE A 416 -74.84 -11.65 34.33
C ILE A 416 -74.94 -11.06 35.74
N VAL A 417 -74.16 -10.03 36.08
CA VAL A 417 -74.26 -9.33 37.38
C VAL A 417 -75.68 -8.79 37.60
N ALA A 418 -76.25 -8.12 36.60
CA ALA A 418 -77.63 -7.62 36.67
C ALA A 418 -78.66 -8.76 36.81
N GLY A 419 -78.44 -9.86 36.08
CA GLY A 419 -79.24 -11.08 36.19
C GLY A 419 -79.19 -11.68 37.61
N MET A 420 -78.01 -11.75 38.23
CA MET A 420 -77.84 -12.22 39.62
C MET A 420 -78.54 -11.31 40.63
N GLY A 421 -78.50 -9.99 40.44
CA GLY A 421 -79.28 -9.05 41.25
C GLY A 421 -80.78 -9.37 41.19
N THR A 422 -81.30 -9.61 39.99
CA THR A 422 -82.71 -9.98 39.78
C THR A 422 -83.07 -11.32 40.42
N ILE A 423 -82.18 -12.33 40.34
CA ILE A 423 -82.39 -13.62 41.02
C ILE A 423 -82.41 -13.43 42.52
N GLY A 424 -81.49 -12.64 43.08
CA GLY A 424 -81.46 -12.33 44.52
C GLY A 424 -82.76 -11.70 45.01
N GLU A 425 -83.26 -10.67 44.30
CA GLU A 425 -84.55 -10.03 44.62
C GLU A 425 -85.72 -11.02 44.57
N ARG A 426 -85.79 -11.84 43.52
CA ARG A 426 -86.85 -12.85 43.38
C ARG A 426 -86.78 -13.92 44.44
N SER A 427 -85.59 -14.42 44.77
CA SER A 427 -85.40 -15.42 45.83
C SER A 427 -85.83 -14.86 47.19
N SER A 428 -85.51 -13.60 47.49
CA SER A 428 -85.97 -12.93 48.72
C SER A 428 -87.49 -12.78 48.75
N ALA A 429 -88.13 -12.43 47.63
CA ALA A 429 -89.58 -12.36 47.54
C ALA A 429 -90.26 -13.73 47.74
N VAL A 430 -89.70 -14.81 47.17
CA VAL A 430 -90.21 -16.17 47.39
C VAL A 430 -90.00 -16.62 48.84
N ALA A 431 -88.88 -16.27 49.47
CA ALA A 431 -88.63 -16.57 50.88
C ALA A 431 -89.69 -15.93 51.80
N ALA A 432 -90.06 -14.68 51.55
CA ALA A 432 -91.11 -14.01 52.31
C ALA A 432 -92.49 -14.68 52.15
N VAL A 433 -92.81 -15.15 50.94
CA VAL A 433 -94.06 -15.91 50.68
C VAL A 433 -94.02 -17.29 51.33
N ALA A 434 -92.86 -17.95 51.34
CA ALA A 434 -92.66 -19.23 52.01
C ALA A 434 -92.85 -19.09 53.53
N GLU A 435 -92.27 -18.08 54.15
CA GLU A 435 -92.44 -17.79 55.58
C GLU A 435 -93.91 -17.55 55.94
N GLU A 436 -94.63 -16.78 55.12
CA GLU A 436 -96.07 -16.55 55.27
C GLU A 436 -96.87 -17.86 55.17
N ALA A 437 -96.58 -18.69 54.16
CA ALA A 437 -97.24 -19.98 53.98
C ALA A 437 -96.92 -20.95 55.13
N SER A 438 -95.70 -20.90 55.68
CA SER A 438 -95.29 -21.71 56.84
C SER A 438 -96.13 -21.35 58.06
N ARG A 439 -96.34 -20.05 58.30
CA ARG A 439 -97.18 -19.55 59.37
C ARG A 439 -98.64 -19.97 59.19
N GLN A 440 -99.20 -19.83 57.99
CA GLN A 440 -100.57 -20.26 57.68
C GLN A 440 -100.75 -21.78 57.84
N ALA A 441 -99.76 -22.59 57.47
CA ALA A 441 -99.80 -24.03 57.67
C ALA A 441 -99.75 -24.41 59.17
N ALA A 442 -98.97 -23.69 59.98
CA ALA A 442 -98.92 -23.86 61.43
C ALA A 442 -100.26 -23.49 62.08
N GLU A 443 -100.82 -22.33 61.75
CA GLU A 443 -102.15 -21.89 62.23
C GLU A 443 -103.26 -22.87 61.80
N GLY A 444 -103.17 -23.42 60.59
CA GLY A 444 -104.06 -24.46 60.09
C GLY A 444 -103.95 -25.76 60.89
N SER A 445 -102.73 -26.21 61.22
CA SER A 445 -102.50 -27.39 62.07
C SER A 445 -103.07 -27.18 63.48
N ASP A 446 -102.84 -26.02 64.10
CA ASP A 446 -103.39 -25.69 65.42
C ASP A 446 -104.93 -25.71 65.40
N THR A 447 -105.55 -25.10 64.38
CA THR A 447 -107.01 -25.12 64.20
C THR A 447 -107.57 -26.53 64.05
N VAL A 448 -106.82 -27.42 63.37
CA VAL A 448 -107.21 -28.82 63.21
C VAL A 448 -107.08 -29.58 64.53
N VAL A 449 -106.05 -29.32 65.34
CA VAL A 449 -105.90 -29.90 66.69
C VAL A 449 -107.10 -29.54 67.57
N ASP A 450 -107.53 -28.28 67.56
CA ASP A 450 -108.72 -27.84 68.28
C ASP A 450 -109.99 -28.57 67.78
N ALA A 451 -110.12 -28.77 66.47
CA ALA A 451 -111.24 -29.51 65.88
C ALA A 451 -111.24 -31.00 66.28
N VAL A 452 -110.07 -31.64 66.42
CA VAL A 452 -109.97 -33.02 66.95
C VAL A 452 -110.46 -33.07 68.40
N GLU A 453 -110.00 -32.14 69.25
CA GLU A 453 -110.43 -32.10 70.65
C GLU A 453 -111.95 -31.89 70.77
N GLN A 454 -112.52 -31.05 69.89
CA GLN A 454 -113.97 -30.84 69.84
C GLN A 454 -114.73 -32.10 69.38
N MET A 455 -114.20 -32.86 68.43
CA MET A 455 -114.79 -34.14 68.02
C MET A 455 -114.75 -35.18 69.13
N ASP A 456 -113.68 -35.22 69.92
CA ASP A 456 -113.59 -36.11 71.09
C ASP A 456 -114.63 -35.73 72.16
N LYS A 457 -114.85 -34.42 72.41
CA LYS A 457 -115.92 -33.92 73.30
C LYS A 457 -117.32 -34.30 72.78
N ILE A 458 -117.56 -34.18 71.48
CA ILE A 458 -118.83 -34.58 70.85
C ILE A 458 -119.02 -36.10 71.00
N SER A 459 -117.99 -36.90 70.73
CA SER A 459 -118.03 -38.35 70.88
C SER A 459 -118.40 -38.77 72.31
N ALA A 460 -117.77 -38.16 73.32
CA ALA A 460 -118.10 -38.40 74.73
C ALA A 460 -119.54 -38.03 75.09
N THR A 461 -120.06 -36.95 74.51
CA THR A 461 -121.46 -36.49 74.70
C THR A 461 -122.46 -37.46 74.05
N VAL A 462 -122.14 -37.96 72.87
CA VAL A 462 -122.92 -38.97 72.15
C VAL A 462 -122.96 -40.27 72.95
N GLU A 463 -121.82 -40.75 73.47
CA GLU A 463 -121.75 -41.94 74.33
C GLU A 463 -122.59 -41.78 75.61
N SER A 464 -122.57 -40.59 76.23
CA SER A 464 -123.43 -40.32 77.39
C SER A 464 -124.91 -40.37 77.02
N SER A 465 -125.28 -39.81 75.86
CA SER A 465 -126.65 -39.84 75.37
C SER A 465 -127.15 -41.27 75.11
N VAL A 466 -126.28 -42.16 74.62
CA VAL A 466 -126.61 -43.61 74.48
C VAL A 466 -126.88 -44.23 75.85
N ARG A 467 -126.06 -43.92 76.87
CA ARG A 467 -126.26 -44.44 78.23
C ARG A 467 -127.60 -43.98 78.82
N ASP A 468 -127.91 -42.70 78.70
CA ASP A 468 -129.14 -42.11 79.22
C ASP A 468 -130.39 -42.70 78.53
N ALA A 469 -130.32 -42.89 77.20
CA ALA A 469 -131.39 -43.54 76.44
C ALA A 469 -131.60 -45.00 76.87
N ARG A 470 -130.53 -45.76 77.11
CA ARG A 470 -130.61 -47.14 77.63
C ARG A 470 -131.19 -47.19 79.05
N GLU A 471 -130.84 -46.24 79.91
CA GLU A 471 -131.42 -46.14 81.25
C GLU A 471 -132.92 -45.84 81.18
N LEU A 472 -133.33 -44.92 80.29
CA LEU A 472 -134.74 -44.59 80.07
C LEU A 472 -135.53 -45.79 79.52
N HIS A 473 -134.91 -46.59 78.64
CA HIS A 473 -135.49 -47.84 78.15
C HIS A 473 -135.75 -48.81 79.31
N SER A 474 -134.76 -49.03 80.17
CA SER A 474 -134.90 -49.92 81.34
C SER A 474 -135.93 -49.42 82.36
N LYS A 475 -136.01 -48.09 82.58
CA LYS A 475 -137.08 -47.49 83.41
C LYS A 475 -138.46 -47.72 82.80
N SER A 476 -138.58 -47.65 81.47
CA SER A 476 -139.85 -47.89 80.76
C SER A 476 -140.30 -49.36 80.89
N GLU A 477 -139.39 -50.34 80.75
CA GLU A 477 -139.69 -51.75 81.02
C GLU A 477 -140.15 -52.00 82.47
N ARG A 478 -139.61 -51.25 83.45
CA ARG A 478 -140.07 -51.34 84.83
C ARG A 478 -141.51 -50.83 84.98
N ILE A 479 -141.87 -49.74 84.30
CA ILE A 479 -143.23 -49.19 84.32
C ILE A 479 -144.21 -50.16 83.64
N GLU A 480 -143.83 -50.79 82.54
CA GLU A 480 -144.61 -51.83 81.87
C GLU A 480 -144.98 -52.96 82.84
N ARG A 481 -143.99 -53.53 83.55
CA ARG A 481 -144.24 -54.58 84.57
C ARG A 481 -145.16 -54.11 85.70
N MET A 482 -145.09 -52.82 86.07
CA MET A 482 -146.00 -52.25 87.07
C MET A 482 -147.43 -52.15 86.51
N ALA A 483 -147.60 -51.74 85.26
CA ALA A 483 -148.90 -51.67 84.59
C ALA A 483 -149.52 -53.08 84.44
N GLU A 484 -148.74 -54.08 84.04
CA GLU A 484 -149.16 -55.49 84.01
C GLU A 484 -149.59 -55.99 85.39
N ALA A 485 -148.84 -55.67 86.44
CA ALA A 485 -149.20 -56.02 87.82
C ALA A 485 -150.50 -55.34 88.25
N ILE A 486 -150.72 -54.07 87.89
CA ILE A 486 -151.97 -53.35 88.17
C ILE A 486 -153.14 -54.00 87.42
N SER A 487 -152.98 -54.33 86.14
CA SER A 487 -154.00 -55.06 85.36
C SER A 487 -154.32 -56.42 85.99
N ALA A 488 -153.30 -57.18 86.41
CA ALA A 488 -153.51 -58.46 87.11
C ALA A 488 -154.24 -58.31 88.46
N ILE A 489 -153.93 -57.26 89.23
CA ILE A 489 -154.64 -56.93 90.48
C ILE A 489 -156.08 -56.52 90.16
N ALA A 490 -156.30 -55.66 89.18
CA ALA A 490 -157.60 -55.20 88.74
C ALA A 490 -158.48 -56.36 88.27
N TYR A 491 -157.92 -57.29 87.49
CA TYR A 491 -158.58 -58.52 87.06
C TYR A 491 -159.01 -59.40 88.24
N ARG A 492 -158.11 -59.62 89.22
CA ARG A 492 -158.44 -60.38 90.44
C ARG A 492 -159.52 -59.68 91.27
N THR A 493 -159.43 -58.36 91.42
CA THR A 493 -160.41 -57.54 92.15
C THR A 493 -161.77 -57.57 91.46
N ASN A 494 -161.81 -57.53 90.12
CA ASN A 494 -163.04 -57.66 89.33
C ASN A 494 -163.69 -59.04 89.54
N LEU A 495 -162.91 -60.12 89.60
CA LEU A 495 -163.41 -61.47 89.92
C LEU A 495 -163.89 -61.60 91.37
N LEU A 496 -163.15 -61.04 92.33
CA LEU A 496 -163.55 -60.98 93.75
C LEU A 496 -164.86 -60.20 93.94
N ALA A 497 -164.97 -59.05 93.30
CA ALA A 497 -166.16 -58.21 93.32
C ALA A 497 -167.34 -58.87 92.63
N LEU A 498 -167.11 -59.59 91.52
CA LEU A 498 -168.14 -60.40 90.86
C LEU A 498 -168.65 -61.51 91.79
N ASN A 499 -167.75 -62.26 92.43
CA ASN A 499 -168.12 -63.31 93.38
C ASN A 499 -168.88 -62.73 94.58
N ALA A 500 -168.45 -61.59 95.12
CA ALA A 500 -169.14 -60.89 96.20
C ALA A 500 -170.54 -60.40 95.78
N ASN A 501 -170.70 -59.91 94.55
CA ASN A 501 -171.99 -59.47 94.02
C ASN A 501 -172.96 -60.65 93.80
N ILE A 502 -172.45 -61.80 93.35
CA ILE A 502 -173.21 -63.05 93.26
C ILE A 502 -173.69 -63.50 94.65
N GLU A 503 -172.82 -63.52 95.65
CA GLU A 503 -173.17 -63.95 97.01
C GLU A 503 -174.10 -62.95 97.72
N ALA A 504 -173.93 -61.65 97.47
CA ALA A 504 -174.84 -60.60 97.95
C ALA A 504 -176.24 -60.71 97.30
N SER A 505 -176.32 -61.08 96.02
CA SER A 505 -177.60 -61.39 95.35
C SER A 505 -178.26 -62.65 95.93
N ARG A 506 -177.45 -63.61 96.39
CA ARG A 506 -177.91 -64.87 97.02
C ARG A 506 -178.48 -64.68 98.42
N ALA A 507 -178.01 -63.67 99.16
CA ALA A 507 -178.51 -63.30 100.49
C ALA A 507 -179.84 -62.50 100.48
N GLY A 508 -180.43 -62.24 99.31
CA GLY A 508 -181.73 -61.58 99.17
C GLY A 508 -181.76 -60.14 99.71
N GLU A 509 -182.84 -59.75 100.39
CA GLU A 509 -183.04 -58.38 100.91
C GLU A 509 -181.94 -57.93 101.90
N HIS A 510 -181.30 -58.85 102.64
CA HIS A 510 -180.22 -58.53 103.57
C HIS A 510 -178.86 -58.25 102.87
N GLY A 511 -178.68 -58.69 101.62
CA GLY A 511 -177.44 -58.50 100.84
C GLY A 511 -177.44 -57.26 99.93
N ARG A 512 -178.55 -56.53 99.85
CA ARG A 512 -178.78 -55.46 98.87
C ARG A 512 -177.76 -54.32 98.94
N GLY A 513 -177.36 -53.90 100.15
CA GLY A 513 -176.30 -52.90 100.35
C GLY A 513 -174.91 -53.38 99.94
N PHE A 514 -174.60 -54.66 100.21
CA PHE A 514 -173.34 -55.29 99.79
C PHE A 514 -173.25 -55.47 98.27
N ALA A 515 -174.36 -55.78 97.59
CA ALA A 515 -174.40 -55.91 96.14
C ALA A 515 -174.07 -54.58 95.43
N VAL A 516 -174.54 -53.45 95.96
CA VAL A 516 -174.20 -52.11 95.44
C VAL A 516 -172.71 -51.82 95.58
N VAL A 517 -172.12 -52.08 96.75
CA VAL A 517 -170.67 -51.90 96.98
C VAL A 517 -169.85 -52.83 96.07
N ALA A 518 -170.24 -54.10 95.94
CA ALA A 518 -169.56 -55.05 95.07
C ALA A 518 -169.66 -54.66 93.58
N GLY A 519 -170.79 -54.11 93.14
CA GLY A 519 -170.95 -53.52 91.80
C GLY A 519 -170.02 -52.33 91.55
N GLU A 520 -169.86 -51.44 92.53
CA GLU A 520 -168.97 -50.28 92.42
C GLU A 520 -167.49 -50.70 92.43
N VAL A 521 -167.10 -51.65 93.27
CA VAL A 521 -165.74 -52.22 93.28
C VAL A 521 -165.42 -52.91 91.96
N ARG A 522 -166.39 -53.63 91.37
CA ARG A 522 -166.24 -54.24 90.05
C ARG A 522 -165.99 -53.20 88.97
N LYS A 523 -166.75 -52.10 88.97
CA LYS A 523 -166.61 -51.00 88.02
C LYS A 523 -165.26 -50.30 88.17
N LEU A 524 -164.82 -50.03 89.39
CA LEU A 524 -163.48 -49.47 89.69
C LEU A 524 -162.36 -50.41 89.23
N ALA A 525 -162.54 -51.73 89.40
CA ALA A 525 -161.58 -52.72 88.92
C ALA A 525 -161.51 -52.77 87.38
N GLN A 526 -162.64 -52.71 86.67
CA GLN A 526 -162.66 -52.61 85.20
C GLN A 526 -162.02 -51.30 84.71
N GLN A 527 -162.25 -50.18 85.39
CA GLN A 527 -161.59 -48.91 85.08
C GLN A 527 -160.08 -48.94 85.34
N ALA A 528 -159.63 -49.59 86.42
CA ALA A 528 -158.22 -49.77 86.72
C ALA A 528 -157.51 -50.65 85.67
N ASP A 529 -158.17 -51.71 85.20
CA ASP A 529 -157.65 -52.58 84.14
C ASP A 529 -157.55 -51.86 82.79
N GLN A 530 -158.58 -51.07 82.43
CA GLN A 530 -158.56 -50.23 81.23
C GLN A 530 -157.44 -49.19 81.30
N THR A 531 -157.30 -48.50 82.43
CA THR A 531 -156.22 -47.51 82.64
C THR A 531 -154.84 -48.16 82.57
N ALA A 532 -154.68 -49.36 83.16
CA ALA A 532 -153.43 -50.11 83.07
C ALA A 532 -153.09 -50.51 81.63
N SER A 533 -154.09 -50.93 80.84
CA SER A 533 -153.91 -51.24 79.41
C SER A 533 -153.50 -50.02 78.59
N GLU A 534 -154.08 -48.85 78.87
CA GLU A 534 -153.68 -47.58 78.25
C GLU A 534 -152.24 -47.20 78.62
N ILE A 535 -151.83 -47.39 79.88
CA ILE A 535 -150.43 -47.21 80.29
C ILE A 535 -149.51 -48.15 79.52
N THR A 536 -149.86 -49.44 79.39
CA THR A 536 -149.06 -50.40 78.62
C THR A 536 -148.89 -49.96 77.17
N ALA A 537 -149.96 -49.49 76.51
CA ALA A 537 -149.90 -48.98 75.14
C ALA A 537 -148.97 -47.75 75.00
N ILE A 538 -149.07 -46.79 75.92
CA ILE A 538 -148.19 -45.61 75.94
C ILE A 538 -146.73 -46.01 76.19
N ILE A 539 -146.47 -46.94 77.10
CA ILE A 539 -145.11 -47.41 77.39
C ILE A 539 -144.50 -48.13 76.19
N ALA A 540 -145.28 -48.92 75.44
CA ALA A 540 -144.82 -49.54 74.20
C ALA A 540 -144.44 -48.49 73.14
N GLU A 541 -145.21 -47.41 73.00
CA GLU A 541 -144.87 -46.29 72.12
C GLU A 541 -143.58 -45.58 72.57
N VAL A 542 -143.44 -45.31 73.87
CA VAL A 542 -142.23 -44.71 74.46
C VAL A 542 -141.00 -45.59 74.23
N GLN A 543 -141.08 -46.90 74.46
CA GLN A 543 -139.99 -47.84 74.19
C GLN A 543 -139.59 -47.84 72.70
N GLY A 544 -140.57 -47.84 71.79
CA GLY A 544 -140.33 -47.72 70.35
C GLY A 544 -139.62 -46.41 69.97
N GLY A 545 -140.05 -45.29 70.57
CA GLY A 545 -139.41 -44.00 70.43
C GLY A 545 -137.95 -44.00 70.91
N ILE A 546 -137.68 -44.59 72.08
CA ILE A 546 -136.33 -44.72 72.65
C ILE A 546 -135.42 -45.54 71.72
N LEU A 547 -135.90 -46.67 71.19
CA LEU A 547 -135.13 -47.49 70.24
C LEU A 547 -134.81 -46.72 68.95
N SER A 548 -135.73 -45.88 68.49
CA SER A 548 -135.46 -45.01 67.34
C SER A 548 -134.40 -43.96 67.66
N VAL A 549 -134.44 -43.34 68.85
CA VAL A 549 -133.43 -42.38 69.31
C VAL A 549 -132.06 -43.04 69.41
N VAL A 550 -131.96 -44.24 69.99
CA VAL A 550 -130.69 -44.99 70.08
C VAL A 550 -130.10 -45.24 68.69
N ARG A 551 -130.90 -45.69 67.71
CA ARG A 551 -130.43 -45.89 66.32
C ARG A 551 -129.88 -44.60 65.70
N HIS A 552 -130.54 -43.46 65.90
CA HIS A 552 -130.06 -42.17 65.39
C HIS A 552 -128.76 -41.73 66.07
N ILE A 553 -128.61 -41.98 67.38
CA ILE A 553 -127.39 -41.66 68.12
C ILE A 553 -126.23 -42.56 67.68
N GLU A 554 -126.45 -43.86 67.46
CA GLU A 554 -125.42 -44.79 66.96
C GLU A 554 -124.97 -44.43 65.53
N ALA A 555 -125.90 -44.01 64.67
CA ALA A 555 -125.56 -43.45 63.35
C ALA A 555 -124.73 -42.17 63.49
N GLY A 556 -125.12 -41.26 64.39
CA GLY A 556 -124.35 -40.05 64.70
C GLY A 556 -122.95 -40.34 65.22
N GLN A 557 -122.77 -41.37 66.05
CA GLN A 557 -121.46 -41.79 66.54
C GLN A 557 -120.54 -42.24 65.39
N THR A 558 -121.10 -42.93 64.40
CA THR A 558 -120.37 -43.35 63.21
C THR A 558 -119.89 -42.15 62.39
N GLU A 559 -120.77 -41.17 62.18
CA GLU A 559 -120.42 -39.92 61.49
C GLU A 559 -119.36 -39.10 62.24
N VAL A 560 -119.45 -38.99 63.57
CA VAL A 560 -118.43 -38.31 64.39
C VAL A 560 -117.07 -39.02 64.29
N SER A 561 -117.04 -40.35 64.34
CA SER A 561 -115.81 -41.13 64.18
C SER A 561 -115.18 -40.93 62.80
N SER A 562 -116.00 -40.96 61.74
CA SER A 562 -115.57 -40.66 60.37
C SER A 562 -115.03 -39.24 60.24
N GLY A 563 -115.72 -38.25 60.83
CA GLY A 563 -115.27 -36.85 60.90
C GLY A 563 -113.92 -36.71 61.59
N ALA A 564 -113.72 -37.36 62.74
CA ALA A 564 -112.45 -37.32 63.47
C ALA A 564 -111.28 -37.90 62.66
N VAL A 565 -111.52 -38.95 61.86
CA VAL A 565 -110.50 -39.48 60.92
C VAL A 565 -110.15 -38.45 59.85
N LYS A 566 -111.16 -37.81 59.24
CA LYS A 566 -110.93 -36.79 58.20
C LYS A 566 -110.20 -35.56 58.72
N VAL A 567 -110.50 -35.13 59.94
CA VAL A 567 -109.78 -34.03 60.61
C VAL A 567 -108.31 -34.40 60.86
N ARG A 568 -108.02 -35.64 61.30
CA ARG A 568 -106.64 -36.13 61.44
C ARG A 568 -105.88 -36.21 60.11
N GLU A 569 -106.53 -36.60 59.02
CA GLU A 569 -105.94 -36.55 57.67
C GLU A 569 -105.57 -35.11 57.26
N ALA A 570 -106.39 -34.12 57.64
CA ALA A 570 -106.09 -32.71 57.41
C ALA A 570 -104.85 -32.23 58.21
N ASP A 571 -104.68 -32.66 59.47
CA ASP A 571 -103.49 -32.33 60.27
C ASP A 571 -102.20 -32.83 59.59
N GLN A 572 -102.23 -34.09 59.13
CA GLN A 572 -101.10 -34.66 58.39
C GLN A 572 -100.78 -33.88 57.12
N THR A 573 -101.81 -33.38 56.42
CA THR A 573 -101.66 -32.55 55.23
C THR A 573 -100.98 -31.22 55.56
N PHE A 574 -101.42 -30.51 56.61
CA PHE A 574 -100.79 -29.25 57.02
C PHE A 574 -99.34 -29.43 57.49
N ARG A 575 -99.05 -30.52 58.23
CA ARG A 575 -97.66 -30.87 58.59
C ARG A 575 -96.80 -31.16 57.36
N GLY A 576 -97.36 -31.87 56.37
CA GLY A 576 -96.69 -32.15 55.10
C GLY A 576 -96.37 -30.87 54.32
N ILE A 577 -97.31 -29.92 54.29
CA ILE A 577 -97.11 -28.59 53.71
C ILE A 577 -95.97 -27.85 54.42
N ALA A 578 -95.98 -27.82 55.76
CA ALA A 578 -94.93 -27.15 56.54
C ALA A 578 -93.52 -27.74 56.28
N VAL A 579 -93.41 -29.07 56.13
CA VAL A 579 -92.15 -29.73 55.75
C VAL A 579 -91.72 -29.32 54.33
N GLY A 580 -92.65 -29.30 53.37
CA GLY A 580 -92.36 -28.87 52.01
C GLY A 580 -91.89 -27.41 51.92
N ILE A 581 -92.45 -26.53 52.75
CA ILE A 581 -92.05 -25.12 52.82
C ILE A 581 -90.64 -24.95 53.39
N ARG A 582 -90.27 -25.69 54.46
CA ARG A 582 -88.89 -25.67 54.96
C ARG A 582 -87.88 -26.14 53.92
N GLY A 583 -88.22 -27.18 53.16
CA GLY A 583 -87.37 -27.62 52.04
C GLY A 583 -87.18 -26.52 50.98
N MET A 584 -88.21 -25.70 50.74
CA MET A 584 -88.13 -24.55 49.85
C MET A 584 -87.21 -23.44 50.41
N GLU A 585 -87.27 -23.17 51.71
CA GLU A 585 -86.38 -22.22 52.38
C GLU A 585 -84.91 -22.64 52.27
N ASP A 586 -84.60 -23.93 52.45
CA ASP A 586 -83.25 -24.49 52.31
C ASP A 586 -82.73 -24.33 50.86
N GLU A 587 -83.55 -24.63 49.86
CA GLU A 587 -83.20 -24.44 48.44
C GLU A 587 -82.95 -22.96 48.10
N LEU A 588 -83.73 -22.03 48.66
CA LEU A 588 -83.51 -20.59 48.48
C LEU A 588 -82.20 -20.11 49.09
N GLN A 589 -81.79 -20.65 50.23
CA GLN A 589 -80.45 -20.39 50.79
C GLN A 589 -79.35 -20.94 49.87
N GLY A 590 -79.55 -22.11 49.29
CA GLY A 590 -78.65 -22.69 48.28
C GLY A 590 -78.49 -21.78 47.05
N ILE A 591 -79.59 -21.23 46.54
CA ILE A 591 -79.58 -20.28 45.42
C ILE A 591 -78.83 -19.00 45.80
N ALA A 592 -79.03 -18.46 47.00
CA ALA A 592 -78.34 -17.26 47.46
C ALA A 592 -76.82 -17.48 47.55
N ALA A 593 -76.38 -18.62 48.10
CA ALA A 593 -74.97 -18.97 48.17
C ALA A 593 -74.35 -19.15 46.77
N ALA A 594 -75.05 -19.82 45.86
CA ALA A 594 -74.61 -19.96 44.47
C ALA A 594 -74.49 -18.59 43.76
N GLY A 595 -75.44 -17.69 43.99
CA GLY A 595 -75.40 -16.33 43.46
C GLY A 595 -74.20 -15.52 43.96
N GLN A 596 -73.87 -15.61 45.25
CA GLN A 596 -72.66 -14.98 45.81
C GLN A 596 -71.38 -15.54 45.19
N GLN A 597 -71.29 -16.86 45.00
CA GLN A 597 -70.14 -17.49 44.37
C GLN A 597 -69.98 -17.04 42.92
N ILE A 598 -71.07 -16.96 42.16
CA ILE A 598 -71.06 -16.42 40.78
C ILE A 598 -70.59 -14.96 40.79
N GLY A 599 -71.04 -14.15 41.75
CA GLY A 599 -70.58 -12.77 41.91
C GLY A 599 -69.06 -12.67 42.07
N ALA A 600 -68.47 -13.46 42.97
CA ALA A 600 -67.02 -13.49 43.17
C ALA A 600 -66.25 -13.95 41.91
N GLN A 601 -66.78 -14.92 41.16
CA GLN A 601 -66.21 -15.38 39.90
C GLN A 601 -66.26 -14.30 38.80
N LEU A 602 -67.28 -13.44 38.81
CA LEU A 602 -67.40 -12.31 37.86
C LEU A 602 -66.42 -11.18 38.16
N GLU A 603 -66.08 -10.96 39.44
CA GLU A 603 -65.00 -10.03 39.81
C GLU A 603 -63.64 -10.51 39.28
N GLU A 604 -63.34 -11.80 39.46
CA GLU A 604 -62.11 -12.42 38.91
C GLU A 604 -62.09 -12.36 37.37
N LEU A 605 -63.22 -12.65 36.72
CA LEU A 605 -63.37 -12.55 35.28
C LEU A 605 -63.14 -11.11 34.77
N SER A 606 -63.63 -10.10 35.50
CA SER A 606 -63.43 -8.69 35.14
C SER A 606 -61.95 -8.32 35.18
N ALA A 607 -61.21 -8.75 36.21
CA ALA A 607 -59.76 -8.54 36.29
C ALA A 607 -59.00 -9.24 35.15
N LEU A 608 -59.40 -10.46 34.78
CA LEU A 608 -58.85 -11.21 33.64
C LEU A 608 -59.09 -10.49 32.30
N ILE A 609 -60.28 -9.90 32.13
CA ILE A 609 -60.63 -9.11 30.95
C ILE A 609 -59.73 -7.88 30.84
N GLU A 610 -59.58 -7.10 31.92
CA GLU A 610 -58.70 -5.91 31.95
C GLU A 610 -57.24 -6.27 31.66
N GLN A 611 -56.74 -7.34 32.28
CA GLN A 611 -55.39 -7.83 32.03
C GLN A 611 -55.18 -8.25 30.57
N THR A 612 -56.17 -8.93 29.99
CA THR A 612 -56.09 -9.39 28.60
C THR A 612 -56.18 -8.22 27.63
N GLU A 613 -57.00 -7.21 27.91
CA GLU A 613 -57.08 -5.98 27.12
C GLU A 613 -55.71 -5.27 27.07
N ALA A 614 -55.05 -5.14 28.22
CA ALA A 614 -53.71 -4.54 28.31
C ALA A 614 -52.64 -5.34 27.53
N ILE A 615 -52.70 -6.68 27.61
CA ILE A 615 -51.78 -7.56 26.87
C ILE A 615 -52.03 -7.45 25.36
N SER A 616 -53.30 -7.45 24.92
CA SER A 616 -53.65 -7.30 23.50
C SER A 616 -53.22 -5.94 22.96
N ALA A 617 -53.45 -4.84 23.68
CA ALA A 617 -52.99 -3.51 23.27
C ALA A 617 -51.46 -3.45 23.09
N SER A 618 -50.70 -3.96 24.08
CA SER A 618 -49.24 -4.05 24.02
C SER A 618 -48.75 -4.96 22.89
N SER A 619 -49.47 -6.05 22.62
CA SER A 619 -49.16 -6.98 21.53
C SER A 619 -49.35 -6.33 20.16
N ALA A 620 -50.43 -5.54 19.99
CA ALA A 620 -50.68 -4.81 18.76
C ALA A 620 -49.59 -3.75 18.48
N GLU A 621 -49.22 -2.98 19.51
CA GLU A 621 -48.15 -1.98 19.41
C GLU A 621 -46.80 -2.62 19.04
N ARG A 622 -46.37 -3.65 19.79
CA ARG A 622 -45.12 -4.36 19.51
C ARG A 622 -45.11 -5.03 18.14
N ALA A 623 -46.27 -5.53 17.71
CA ALA A 623 -46.39 -6.12 16.39
C ALA A 623 -46.21 -5.08 15.28
N GLN A 624 -46.78 -3.89 15.46
CA GLN A 624 -46.56 -2.77 14.57
C GLN A 624 -45.08 -2.36 14.52
N ASP A 625 -44.41 -2.22 15.68
CA ASP A 625 -42.99 -1.89 15.75
C ASP A 625 -42.10 -2.91 15.00
N VAL A 626 -42.37 -4.21 15.19
CA VAL A 626 -41.61 -5.26 14.49
C VAL A 626 -41.88 -5.25 12.99
N ALA A 627 -43.11 -4.94 12.56
CA ALA A 627 -43.42 -4.77 11.15
C ALA A 627 -42.63 -3.61 10.52
N ASP A 628 -42.58 -2.46 11.20
CA ASP A 628 -41.83 -1.29 10.76
C ASP A 628 -40.31 -1.56 10.71
N ILE A 629 -39.78 -2.27 11.70
CA ILE A 629 -38.37 -2.73 11.71
C ILE A 629 -38.11 -3.66 10.52
N ALA A 630 -39.01 -4.59 10.23
CA ALA A 630 -38.87 -5.52 9.12
C ALA A 630 -38.90 -4.78 7.76
N GLU A 631 -39.75 -3.77 7.58
CA GLU A 631 -39.74 -2.91 6.38
C GLU A 631 -38.42 -2.12 6.26
N SER A 632 -37.91 -1.57 7.36
CA SER A 632 -36.59 -0.90 7.39
C SER A 632 -35.44 -1.86 7.05
N GLN A 633 -35.52 -3.11 7.52
CA GLN A 633 -34.57 -4.16 7.19
C GLN A 633 -34.60 -4.51 5.69
N MET A 634 -35.79 -4.59 5.07
CA MET A 634 -35.91 -4.79 3.62
C MET A 634 -35.19 -3.68 2.83
N ASN A 635 -35.34 -2.42 3.26
CA ASN A 635 -34.64 -1.29 2.64
C ASN A 635 -33.13 -1.38 2.80
N SER A 636 -32.64 -1.83 3.96
CA SER A 636 -31.21 -2.02 4.22
C SER A 636 -30.63 -3.15 3.37
N VAL A 637 -31.36 -4.27 3.25
CA VAL A 637 -30.98 -5.40 2.41
C VAL A 637 -30.97 -5.01 0.92
N ARG A 638 -31.91 -4.16 0.48
CA ARG A 638 -31.91 -3.62 -0.89
C ARG A 638 -30.66 -2.79 -1.19
N LYS A 639 -30.19 -1.97 -0.23
CA LYS A 639 -28.91 -1.25 -0.37
C LYS A 639 -27.72 -2.20 -0.48
N VAL A 640 -27.70 -3.28 0.32
CA VAL A 640 -26.67 -4.32 0.21
C VAL A 640 -26.68 -4.96 -1.18
N ALA A 641 -27.86 -5.27 -1.72
CA ALA A 641 -27.98 -5.81 -3.08
C ALA A 641 -27.44 -4.82 -4.14
N ASP A 642 -27.74 -3.52 -4.01
CA ASP A 642 -27.21 -2.48 -4.90
C ASP A 642 -25.67 -2.37 -4.83
N GLU A 643 -25.10 -2.39 -3.62
CA GLU A 643 -23.64 -2.37 -3.41
C GLU A 643 -22.97 -3.65 -3.95
N THR A 644 -23.62 -4.80 -3.79
CA THR A 644 -23.16 -6.09 -4.30
C THR A 644 -23.14 -6.10 -5.83
N ASN A 645 -24.17 -5.53 -6.47
CA ASN A 645 -24.20 -5.34 -7.92
C ASN A 645 -23.09 -4.40 -8.41
N ALA A 646 -22.81 -3.32 -7.68
CA ALA A 646 -21.69 -2.43 -7.99
C ALA A 646 -20.33 -3.14 -7.86
N LEU A 647 -20.16 -3.98 -6.83
CA LEU A 647 -18.97 -4.80 -6.65
C LEU A 647 -18.81 -5.83 -7.78
N ALA A 648 -19.91 -6.48 -8.19
CA ALA A 648 -19.93 -7.39 -9.34
C ALA A 648 -19.42 -6.70 -10.62
N SER A 649 -19.82 -5.44 -10.85
CA SER A 649 -19.32 -4.64 -11.98
C SER A 649 -17.81 -4.39 -11.90
N ARG A 650 -17.31 -3.97 -10.73
CA ARG A 650 -15.87 -3.70 -10.52
C ARG A 650 -15.01 -4.96 -10.67
N ILE A 651 -15.51 -6.11 -10.23
CA ILE A 651 -14.82 -7.39 -10.42
C ILE A 651 -14.76 -7.78 -11.90
N ARG A 652 -15.84 -7.57 -12.68
CA ARG A 652 -15.81 -7.77 -14.13
C ARG A 652 -14.80 -6.87 -14.84
N GLU A 653 -14.69 -5.61 -14.43
CA GLU A 653 -13.67 -4.69 -14.95
C GLU A 653 -12.25 -5.16 -14.60
N LEU A 654 -12.03 -5.65 -13.38
CA LEU A 654 -10.75 -6.21 -12.94
C LEU A 654 -10.39 -7.47 -13.74
N GLU A 655 -11.34 -8.39 -13.96
CA GLU A 655 -11.14 -9.58 -14.79
C GLU A 655 -10.76 -9.19 -16.23
N GLN A 656 -11.42 -8.19 -16.82
CA GLN A 656 -11.06 -7.69 -18.15
C GLN A 656 -9.66 -7.08 -18.19
N ALA A 657 -9.28 -6.31 -17.17
CA ALA A 657 -7.95 -5.70 -17.07
C ALA A 657 -6.84 -6.77 -16.94
N VAL A 658 -7.09 -7.81 -16.14
CA VAL A 658 -6.14 -8.92 -15.95
C VAL A 658 -6.06 -9.82 -17.18
N ASN A 659 -7.17 -10.04 -17.90
CA ASN A 659 -7.19 -10.83 -19.14
C ASN A 659 -6.34 -10.21 -20.27
N ARG A 660 -5.97 -8.94 -20.16
CA ARG A 660 -4.98 -8.30 -21.05
C ARG A 660 -3.57 -8.88 -20.86
N PHE A 661 -3.28 -9.45 -19.68
CA PHE A 661 -2.05 -10.17 -19.38
C PHE A 661 -2.23 -11.66 -19.71
N ARG A 662 -1.50 -12.17 -20.71
CA ARG A 662 -1.57 -13.53 -21.26
C ARG A 662 -0.30 -14.34 -21.07
#